data_AF-A0A937TXQ2-F1
#
_entry.id   AF-A0A937TXQ2-F1
#
_cell.length_a   1.000
_cell.length_b   1.000
_cell.length_c   1.000
_cell.angle_alpha   90.00
_cell.angle_beta   90.00
_cell.angle_gamma   90.00
#
_symmetry.space_group_name_H-M   'P 1'
#
loop_
_entity.id
_entity.type
_entity.pdbx_description
1 polymer ?
#
loop_
_entity_poly.entity_id
_entity_poly.type
_entity_poly.pdbx_seq_one_letter_code
_entity_poly.pdbx_strand_id
1 'polypeptide(L)'
;MRVGTFLVTAVVLLGFAGAAGGADVEQWGIFELTLKGPTGGNPFVDVRLSAEFRRGAKVFRPSGFYDGDGAYKIRFMPNAAGEWTYLTKSNRKELDGKKGQFTCTKAESGNHGPVRVHNTFQLAYTDGAPHFSVGTTCYAWAHQGDKMETQTLDTLKNAPFNKMRMCVFPKAYSYNNNEPDYYAYEGKPKKDWDFKRFNPAFWHHFEKRVRQLRDMGIEADIIIFHPYDRWGFKSMGHENNLFYLRYLVARLGAYRNVWWSFANEYDLLKWPMEHWDEYMKLVQQIDPYNHLRGIHNCRGWYDHSKPWVTHCSIQTSNFTDAKQYRDKYKKPVVYDECKYEGDIPQGWGNISAEQMTRNFWMGSLAGCYVGHGETYKHPQDLLWWAKGGVLRGKSPARIQFMRDIIEALPYQQMQPDFGNYPDVYALAKRGECYLTYFTDTKQATIDLPGGRPYKLDGIDTWEMKILPIGSAGPGKFTFTPPRKDYAVRLTRYAPGEKIRPQAEARADRLEGIAPVTVKFSTPWRQKCLWDFGDGGTSTSKSPVHTFTNPGIYTVTLTVTDSAGAVGCTTLAVSADRSLNEPVVRFGFADGDHPKVSLHGGKVVRLADGGYNLGSGEPFKWIKVGDGPVKELEGARSFTVCGWLKASDMKVGAGGNRILFTLQRNHSGIDIVHHSDGAMRLAVNQWPDRIRNDSSKGKVRIGKWVFFAVTYDAAKQKDNVHWYFGDEATAAKLDRTNSYNNGPAGQGSGNLVIGNFNKTLQGAGLDRQFRGQIRRLQIYASRLSGRGALPLERIRELQKMK
;
A
#
# COMPACT_ATOMS: atom_id res chain seq x y z
N MET A 1 -12.61 29.32 44.34
CA MET A 1 -12.43 28.39 45.48
C MET A 1 -13.18 27.09 45.20
N ARG A 2 -12.45 26.02 44.90
CA ARG A 2 -12.77 24.61 45.20
C ARG A 2 -11.54 23.81 44.77
N VAL A 3 -10.78 23.39 45.77
CA VAL A 3 -9.55 22.60 45.67
C VAL A 3 -9.98 21.14 45.51
N GLY A 4 -9.47 20.47 44.47
CA GLY A 4 -9.69 19.05 44.20
C GLY A 4 -8.36 18.30 44.31
N THR A 5 -8.30 17.42 45.29
CA THR A 5 -7.16 16.67 45.83
C THR A 5 -6.50 15.75 44.80
N PHE A 6 -5.17 15.87 44.65
CA PHE A 6 -4.33 14.90 43.96
C PHE A 6 -4.07 13.68 44.86
N LEU A 7 -4.45 12.49 44.40
CA LEU A 7 -4.12 11.23 45.05
C LEU A 7 -2.70 10.81 44.62
N VAL A 8 -1.74 10.92 45.54
CA VAL A 8 -0.39 10.36 45.40
C VAL A 8 -0.43 8.93 45.94
N THR A 9 -0.33 7.93 45.06
CA THR A 9 -0.23 6.53 45.48
C THR A 9 1.22 6.26 45.90
N ALA A 10 1.45 6.19 47.21
CA ALA A 10 2.73 5.83 47.81
C ALA A 10 3.05 4.34 47.54
N VAL A 11 4.27 4.08 47.06
CA VAL A 11 4.85 2.74 46.93
C VAL A 11 5.23 2.24 48.32
N VAL A 12 4.58 1.19 48.79
CA VAL A 12 4.95 0.48 50.02
C VAL A 12 6.08 -0.50 49.70
N LEU A 13 7.27 -0.21 50.24
CA LEU A 13 8.37 -1.16 50.39
C LEU A 13 8.05 -2.11 51.56
N LEU A 14 7.89 -3.39 51.28
CA LEU A 14 7.90 -4.46 52.30
C LEU A 14 8.95 -5.49 51.90
N GLY A 15 10.03 -5.53 52.69
CA GLY A 15 10.91 -6.69 52.75
C GLY A 15 10.36 -7.67 53.79
N PHE A 16 10.11 -8.91 53.40
CA PHE A 16 10.05 -10.06 54.31
C PHE A 16 10.43 -11.34 53.55
N ALA A 17 11.37 -12.08 54.13
CA ALA A 17 11.60 -13.48 53.83
C ALA A 17 10.51 -14.30 54.52
N GLY A 18 9.71 -15.05 53.75
CA GLY A 18 8.63 -15.91 54.24
C GLY A 18 7.73 -16.34 53.08
N ALA A 19 7.41 -17.63 52.98
CA ALA A 19 6.75 -18.27 51.84
C ALA A 19 5.48 -17.53 51.36
N ALA A 20 5.50 -17.01 50.12
CA ALA A 20 4.36 -16.39 49.46
C ALA A 20 3.85 -17.31 48.33
N GLY A 21 2.56 -17.64 48.36
CA GLY A 21 1.87 -18.28 47.24
C GLY A 21 2.05 -17.42 45.99
N GLY A 22 2.58 -18.03 44.92
CA GLY A 22 2.92 -17.33 43.68
C GLY A 22 1.67 -16.76 43.01
N ALA A 23 1.76 -15.51 42.54
CA ALA A 23 0.69 -14.87 41.80
C ALA A 23 0.26 -15.73 40.60
N ASP A 24 -1.05 -15.83 40.38
CA ASP A 24 -1.64 -16.54 39.24
C ASP A 24 -1.19 -15.90 37.93
N VAL A 25 -0.79 -16.73 36.96
CA VAL A 25 -0.39 -16.29 35.61
C VAL A 25 -1.33 -16.90 34.60
N GLU A 26 -1.85 -16.09 33.69
CA GLU A 26 -2.70 -16.57 32.62
C GLU A 26 -1.95 -17.48 31.64
N GLN A 27 -2.63 -18.49 31.07
CA GLN A 27 -2.11 -19.24 29.92
C GLN A 27 -1.70 -18.28 28.79
N TRP A 28 -0.49 -18.44 28.27
CA TRP A 28 0.18 -17.53 27.34
C TRP A 28 0.44 -16.10 27.87
N GLY A 29 0.30 -15.90 29.17
CA GLY A 29 0.86 -14.80 29.94
C GLY A 29 2.35 -14.99 30.22
N ILE A 30 2.94 -14.15 31.06
CA ILE A 30 4.38 -14.22 31.40
C ILE A 30 4.51 -14.40 32.90
N PHE A 31 5.08 -15.54 33.30
CA PHE A 31 5.67 -15.72 34.62
C PHE A 31 7.11 -15.19 34.59
N GLU A 32 7.49 -14.32 35.53
CA GLU A 32 8.84 -13.76 35.63
C GLU A 32 9.45 -14.08 37.01
N LEU A 33 10.51 -14.90 37.00
CA LEU A 33 11.34 -15.14 38.18
C LEU A 33 12.46 -14.11 38.20
N THR A 34 12.59 -13.35 39.30
CA THR A 34 13.72 -12.43 39.53
C THR A 34 14.56 -12.92 40.70
N LEU A 35 15.87 -13.02 40.49
CA LEU A 35 16.86 -13.47 41.47
C LEU A 35 17.96 -12.42 41.62
N LYS A 36 18.50 -12.28 42.84
CA LYS A 36 19.74 -11.53 43.06
C LYS A 36 20.92 -12.46 42.82
N GLY A 37 21.85 -12.01 41.97
CA GLY A 37 23.02 -12.77 41.60
C GLY A 37 24.33 -12.14 42.08
N PRO A 38 25.46 -12.64 41.58
CA PRO A 38 26.77 -12.21 42.02
C PRO A 38 27.13 -10.78 41.58
N THR A 39 28.04 -10.14 42.31
CA THR A 39 28.45 -8.73 42.11
C THR A 39 29.77 -8.56 41.34
N GLY A 40 30.49 -9.64 41.03
CA GLY A 40 31.79 -9.61 40.35
C GLY A 40 31.79 -10.23 38.95
N GLY A 41 32.68 -9.73 38.09
CA GLY A 41 32.84 -10.17 36.69
C GLY A 41 31.96 -9.39 35.69
N ASN A 42 31.85 -9.89 34.47
CA ASN A 42 30.86 -9.45 33.50
C ASN A 42 29.59 -10.30 33.66
N PRO A 43 28.49 -9.75 34.23
CA PRO A 43 27.29 -10.52 34.53
C PRO A 43 26.57 -11.06 33.29
N PHE A 44 26.83 -10.50 32.10
CA PHE A 44 26.23 -10.94 30.84
C PHE A 44 26.97 -12.13 30.20
N VAL A 45 28.25 -12.31 30.52
CA VAL A 45 29.11 -13.35 29.92
C VAL A 45 29.40 -14.48 30.91
N ASP A 46 29.74 -14.12 32.15
CA ASP A 46 30.29 -15.07 33.13
C ASP A 46 29.21 -15.90 33.82
N VAL A 47 27.94 -15.52 33.67
CA VAL A 47 26.81 -16.18 34.32
C VAL A 47 25.90 -16.84 33.30
N ARG A 48 25.76 -18.17 33.43
CA ARG A 48 24.78 -18.98 32.72
C ARG A 48 23.60 -19.20 33.65
N LEU A 49 22.40 -18.88 33.19
CA LEU A 49 21.17 -19.08 33.95
C LEU A 49 20.10 -19.67 33.03
N SER A 50 19.34 -20.63 33.54
CA SER A 50 18.14 -21.18 32.92
C SER A 50 17.22 -21.75 34.01
N ALA A 51 16.01 -22.17 33.67
CA ALA A 51 15.20 -23.00 34.56
C ALA A 51 14.44 -24.08 33.79
N GLU A 52 14.19 -25.20 34.45
CA GLU A 52 13.25 -26.20 34.01
C GLU A 52 11.88 -25.89 34.61
N PHE A 53 10.92 -25.49 33.77
CA PHE A 53 9.51 -25.34 34.13
C PHE A 53 8.76 -26.61 33.81
N ARG A 54 8.04 -27.17 34.78
CA ARG A 54 7.44 -28.51 34.70
C ARG A 54 5.96 -28.49 35.02
N ARG A 55 5.19 -29.23 34.21
CA ARG A 55 3.81 -29.63 34.49
C ARG A 55 3.61 -31.07 34.02
N GLY A 56 3.51 -32.00 34.97
CA GLY A 56 3.56 -33.43 34.68
C GLY A 56 4.83 -33.80 33.92
N ALA A 57 4.70 -34.49 32.78
CA ALA A 57 5.82 -34.86 31.92
C ALA A 57 6.35 -33.72 31.02
N LYS A 58 5.63 -32.61 30.88
CA LYS A 58 6.04 -31.49 30.02
C LYS A 58 7.12 -30.65 30.72
N VAL A 59 8.20 -30.37 30.01
CA VAL A 59 9.34 -29.56 30.51
C VAL A 59 9.71 -28.50 29.51
N PHE A 60 9.77 -27.24 29.94
CA PHE A 60 10.28 -26.11 29.18
C PHE A 60 11.59 -25.62 29.80
N ARG A 61 12.54 -25.19 28.95
CA ARG A 61 13.88 -24.77 29.39
C ARG A 61 14.26 -23.38 28.87
N PRO A 62 13.52 -22.32 29.22
CA PRO A 62 13.92 -20.96 28.85
C PRO A 62 15.25 -20.58 29.51
N SER A 63 16.05 -19.81 28.77
CA SER A 63 17.26 -19.18 29.29
C SER A 63 16.90 -17.98 30.18
N GLY A 64 17.72 -17.75 31.20
CA GLY A 64 17.70 -16.51 31.99
C GLY A 64 18.66 -15.46 31.41
N PHE A 65 18.56 -14.24 31.93
CA PHE A 65 19.36 -13.10 31.51
C PHE A 65 19.65 -12.16 32.70
N TYR A 66 20.73 -11.39 32.61
CA TYR A 66 21.01 -10.30 33.55
C TYR A 66 20.22 -9.04 33.15
N ASP A 67 19.67 -8.32 34.12
CA ASP A 67 18.74 -7.19 33.90
C ASP A 67 19.18 -5.87 34.55
N GLY A 68 20.45 -5.76 34.95
CA GLY A 68 20.97 -4.60 35.70
C GLY A 68 20.81 -4.75 37.21
N ASP A 69 21.53 -3.91 37.98
CA ASP A 69 21.42 -3.79 39.44
C ASP A 69 21.46 -5.14 40.21
N GLY A 70 22.32 -6.06 39.77
CA GLY A 70 22.48 -7.39 40.36
C GLY A 70 21.28 -8.33 40.14
N ALA A 71 20.29 -7.94 39.33
CA ALA A 71 19.09 -8.72 39.07
C ALA A 71 19.28 -9.65 37.86
N TYR A 72 18.87 -10.90 38.03
CA TYR A 72 18.80 -11.91 36.99
C TYR A 72 17.36 -12.38 36.85
N LYS A 73 16.90 -12.55 35.61
CA LYS A 73 15.52 -12.89 35.31
C LYS A 73 15.40 -14.12 34.44
N ILE A 74 14.33 -14.88 34.65
CA ILE A 74 13.89 -15.94 33.73
C ILE A 74 12.40 -15.69 33.46
N ARG A 75 12.06 -15.58 32.17
CA ARG A 75 10.66 -15.42 31.73
C ARG A 75 10.14 -16.71 31.15
N PHE A 76 8.95 -17.10 31.57
CA PHE A 76 8.27 -18.30 31.11
C PHE A 76 6.84 -18.00 30.66
N MET A 77 6.48 -18.46 29.46
CA MET A 77 5.11 -18.39 28.94
C MET A 77 4.43 -19.77 29.09
N PRO A 78 3.61 -20.00 30.14
CA PRO A 78 2.95 -21.27 30.35
C PRO A 78 1.92 -21.53 29.25
N ASN A 79 1.90 -22.74 28.70
CA ASN A 79 1.03 -23.08 27.57
C ASN A 79 -0.23 -23.86 27.95
N ALA A 80 -0.48 -24.04 29.25
CA ALA A 80 -1.67 -24.74 29.74
C ALA A 80 -1.95 -24.39 31.21
N ALA A 81 -3.22 -24.28 31.54
CA ALA A 81 -3.70 -24.04 32.92
C ALA A 81 -3.34 -25.17 33.90
N GLY A 82 -3.23 -24.85 35.18
CA GLY A 82 -2.90 -25.74 36.29
C GLY A 82 -1.57 -25.38 36.96
N GLU A 83 -1.18 -26.18 37.96
CA GLU A 83 0.06 -25.98 38.71
C GLU A 83 1.31 -26.22 37.85
N TRP A 84 2.28 -25.31 37.96
CA TRP A 84 3.61 -25.41 37.38
C TRP A 84 4.67 -25.31 38.47
N THR A 85 5.75 -26.08 38.34
CA THR A 85 6.94 -25.95 39.19
C THR A 85 8.14 -25.50 38.38
N TYR A 86 9.12 -24.88 39.04
CA TYR A 86 10.40 -24.53 38.41
C TYR A 86 11.60 -25.00 39.23
N LEU A 87 12.69 -25.30 38.53
CA LEU A 87 14.03 -25.55 39.10
C LEU A 87 15.07 -24.79 38.27
N THR A 88 15.77 -23.84 38.87
CA THR A 88 16.83 -23.08 38.19
C THR A 88 18.11 -23.90 38.04
N LYS A 89 18.85 -23.64 36.96
CA LYS A 89 20.18 -24.17 36.70
C LYS A 89 21.14 -23.04 36.37
N SER A 90 22.26 -22.96 37.09
CA SER A 90 23.28 -21.94 36.89
C SER A 90 24.69 -22.44 37.25
N ASN A 91 25.70 -21.81 36.66
CA ASN A 91 27.10 -21.98 37.10
C ASN A 91 27.43 -21.17 38.38
N ARG A 92 26.46 -20.41 38.92
CA ARG A 92 26.60 -19.60 40.13
C ARG A 92 25.68 -20.14 41.22
N LYS A 93 26.23 -20.44 42.41
CA LYS A 93 25.49 -21.04 43.54
C LYS A 93 24.32 -20.18 44.01
N GLU A 94 24.47 -18.86 43.89
CA GLU A 94 23.47 -17.87 44.24
C GLU A 94 22.19 -18.00 43.40
N LEU A 95 22.32 -18.53 42.17
CA LEU A 95 21.25 -18.64 41.19
C LEU A 95 20.84 -20.09 40.89
N ASP A 96 21.70 -21.06 41.22
CA ASP A 96 21.48 -22.49 40.95
C ASP A 96 20.53 -23.14 41.98
N GLY A 97 19.78 -24.15 41.54
CA GLY A 97 18.99 -25.01 42.43
C GLY A 97 17.78 -24.34 43.10
N LYS A 98 17.37 -23.15 42.67
CA LYS A 98 16.19 -22.45 43.21
C LYS A 98 14.91 -23.12 42.71
N LYS A 99 13.98 -23.39 43.63
CA LYS A 99 12.71 -24.07 43.36
C LYS A 99 11.54 -23.16 43.72
N GLY A 100 10.42 -23.38 43.06
CA GLY A 100 9.14 -22.77 43.41
C GLY A 100 8.01 -23.29 42.53
N GLN A 101 6.82 -22.74 42.74
CA GLN A 101 5.61 -23.10 42.01
C GLN A 101 4.74 -21.88 41.76
N PHE A 102 3.88 -21.97 40.75
CA PHE A 102 2.84 -20.97 40.46
C PHE A 102 1.65 -21.63 39.74
N THR A 103 0.48 -21.02 39.87
CA THR A 103 -0.73 -21.44 39.18
C THR A 103 -0.81 -20.80 37.81
N CYS A 104 -1.07 -21.59 36.77
CA CYS A 104 -1.48 -21.07 35.47
C CYS A 104 -3.01 -21.08 35.36
N THR A 105 -3.65 -19.93 35.12
CA THR A 105 -5.10 -19.86 34.88
C THR A 105 -5.42 -20.09 33.40
N LYS A 106 -6.71 -20.32 33.09
CA LYS A 106 -7.14 -20.38 31.68
C LYS A 106 -6.95 -19.01 31.03
N ALA A 107 -6.75 -19.01 29.71
CA ALA A 107 -6.71 -17.78 28.93
C ALA A 107 -8.07 -17.04 29.03
N GLU A 108 -7.99 -15.74 29.28
CA GLU A 108 -9.06 -14.76 29.22
C GLU A 108 -9.49 -14.51 27.77
N SER A 109 -10.67 -13.92 27.62
CA SER A 109 -11.18 -13.52 26.31
C SER A 109 -10.23 -12.52 25.62
N GLY A 110 -9.78 -12.85 24.41
CA GLY A 110 -8.84 -12.03 23.63
C GLY A 110 -7.37 -12.46 23.74
N ASN A 111 -7.03 -13.38 24.67
CA ASN A 111 -5.72 -14.03 24.67
C ASN A 111 -5.79 -15.36 23.92
N HIS A 112 -5.44 -15.32 22.64
CA HIS A 112 -5.45 -16.49 21.76
C HIS A 112 -4.12 -17.27 21.75
N GLY A 113 -3.13 -16.79 22.50
CA GLY A 113 -1.75 -17.29 22.46
C GLY A 113 -1.00 -16.86 21.19
N PRO A 114 0.18 -17.43 20.91
CA PRO A 114 0.98 -17.05 19.75
C PRO A 114 0.38 -17.48 18.41
N VAL A 115 0.63 -16.70 17.36
CA VAL A 115 0.29 -17.08 15.97
C VAL A 115 1.19 -18.22 15.47
N ARG A 116 0.59 -19.16 14.74
CA ARG A 116 1.20 -20.36 14.16
C ARG A 116 0.83 -20.50 12.69
N VAL A 117 1.65 -21.27 11.98
CA VAL A 117 1.26 -21.82 10.68
C VAL A 117 0.12 -22.83 10.92
N HIS A 118 -0.96 -22.66 10.18
CA HIS A 118 -2.13 -23.53 10.19
C HIS A 118 -2.28 -24.21 8.82
N ASN A 119 -2.42 -25.54 8.84
CA ASN A 119 -2.36 -26.41 7.66
C ASN A 119 -1.04 -26.27 6.88
N THR A 120 -0.99 -25.35 5.91
CA THR A 120 0.19 -25.15 5.05
C THR A 120 0.41 -23.68 4.73
N PHE A 121 -0.65 -22.98 4.32
CA PHE A 121 -0.57 -21.58 3.86
C PHE A 121 -1.25 -20.58 4.78
N GLN A 122 -2.05 -21.06 5.74
CA GLN A 122 -2.86 -20.21 6.60
C GLN A 122 -2.13 -19.90 7.90
N LEU A 123 -2.59 -18.86 8.60
CA LEU A 123 -2.18 -18.51 9.95
C LEU A 123 -3.38 -18.61 10.90
N ALA A 124 -3.11 -19.09 12.11
CA ALA A 124 -4.07 -19.17 13.20
C ALA A 124 -3.35 -18.98 14.52
N TYR A 125 -4.07 -18.51 15.53
CA TYR A 125 -3.59 -18.49 16.90
C TYR A 125 -3.51 -19.91 17.48
N THR A 126 -2.82 -20.05 18.61
CA THR A 126 -2.57 -21.36 19.23
C THR A 126 -3.85 -22.02 19.77
N ASP A 127 -4.88 -21.24 20.11
CA ASP A 127 -6.21 -21.74 20.47
C ASP A 127 -7.07 -22.19 19.26
N GLY A 128 -6.58 -21.98 18.03
CA GLY A 128 -7.28 -22.29 16.79
C GLY A 128 -8.04 -21.11 16.17
N ALA A 129 -8.09 -19.94 16.83
CA ALA A 129 -8.74 -18.76 16.27
C ALA A 129 -8.03 -18.31 14.96
N PRO A 130 -8.77 -17.95 13.90
CA PRO A 130 -8.16 -17.50 12.64
C PRO A 130 -7.33 -16.22 12.81
N HIS A 131 -6.21 -16.13 12.10
CA HIS A 131 -5.40 -14.90 12.03
C HIS A 131 -5.17 -14.51 10.56
N PHE A 132 -5.89 -13.50 10.07
CA PHE A 132 -5.60 -12.91 8.76
C PHE A 132 -4.61 -11.76 8.93
N SER A 133 -3.32 -12.01 8.64
CA SER A 133 -2.25 -11.04 8.88
C SER A 133 -2.36 -9.86 7.92
N VAL A 134 -2.56 -8.67 8.47
CA VAL A 134 -2.54 -7.36 7.80
C VAL A 134 -1.45 -6.53 8.48
N GLY A 135 -0.28 -6.48 7.86
CA GLY A 135 0.88 -5.84 8.45
C GLY A 135 0.99 -4.35 8.14
N THR A 136 1.74 -3.61 8.94
CA THR A 136 2.33 -2.32 8.53
C THR A 136 3.81 -2.22 8.88
N THR A 137 4.53 -1.33 8.20
CA THR A 137 5.95 -1.05 8.43
C THR A 137 6.15 0.26 9.18
N CYS A 138 6.84 0.18 10.31
CA CYS A 138 7.22 1.33 11.13
C CYS A 138 8.58 1.07 11.79
N TYR A 139 9.65 1.12 10.99
CA TYR A 139 10.91 0.46 11.35
C TYR A 139 11.55 0.91 12.65
N ALA A 140 11.61 2.21 12.93
CA ALA A 140 12.35 2.76 14.07
C ALA A 140 11.46 3.53 15.06
N TRP A 141 10.17 3.20 15.09
CA TRP A 141 9.19 3.86 15.94
C TRP A 141 9.59 3.83 17.41
N ALA A 142 10.07 2.68 17.91
CA ALA A 142 10.51 2.47 19.29
C ALA A 142 11.83 3.20 19.66
N HIS A 143 12.32 4.08 18.78
CA HIS A 143 13.54 4.86 18.90
C HIS A 143 13.31 6.36 18.68
N GLN A 144 12.05 6.82 18.77
CA GLN A 144 11.66 8.21 18.49
C GLN A 144 11.32 9.02 19.74
N GLY A 145 11.41 8.41 20.91
CA GLY A 145 11.10 9.04 22.19
C GLY A 145 9.62 8.90 22.55
N ASP A 146 9.33 8.94 23.86
CA ASP A 146 8.02 8.58 24.43
C ASP A 146 6.82 9.31 23.78
N LYS A 147 7.00 10.58 23.40
CA LYS A 147 5.92 11.39 22.77
C LYS A 147 5.51 10.85 21.40
N MET A 148 6.47 10.58 20.51
CA MET A 148 6.18 10.10 19.17
C MET A 148 5.73 8.64 19.18
N GLU A 149 6.32 7.85 20.06
CA GLU A 149 5.93 6.46 20.27
C GLU A 149 4.49 6.32 20.77
N THR A 150 4.06 7.19 21.69
CA THR A 150 2.67 7.23 22.16
C THR A 150 1.70 7.62 21.03
N GLN A 151 2.05 8.63 20.23
CA GLN A 151 1.24 9.02 19.07
C GLN A 151 1.12 7.89 18.03
N THR A 152 2.17 7.09 17.87
CA THR A 152 2.15 5.90 17.00
C THR A 152 1.16 4.87 17.51
N LEU A 153 1.18 4.57 18.82
CA LEU A 153 0.22 3.66 19.43
C LEU A 153 -1.23 4.16 19.29
N ASP A 154 -1.48 5.46 19.49
CA ASP A 154 -2.82 6.03 19.32
C ASP A 154 -3.33 5.92 17.87
N THR A 155 -2.44 6.08 16.89
CA THR A 155 -2.76 5.87 15.48
C THR A 155 -3.09 4.41 15.20
N LEU A 156 -2.32 3.46 15.74
CA LEU A 156 -2.52 2.03 15.54
C LEU A 156 -3.86 1.53 16.10
N LYS A 157 -4.38 2.12 17.19
CA LYS A 157 -5.69 1.73 17.78
C LYS A 157 -6.85 1.79 16.78
N ASN A 158 -6.75 2.68 15.79
CA ASN A 158 -7.80 2.91 14.80
C ASN A 158 -7.40 2.46 13.39
N ALA A 159 -6.26 1.78 13.26
CA ALA A 159 -5.73 1.29 11.99
C ALA A 159 -6.06 -0.21 11.82
N PRO A 160 -6.11 -0.72 10.57
CA PRO A 160 -6.49 -2.12 10.31
C PRO A 160 -5.43 -3.15 10.68
N PHE A 161 -4.28 -2.71 11.20
CA PHE A 161 -3.06 -3.51 11.27
C PHE A 161 -3.04 -4.36 12.54
N ASN A 162 -2.85 -5.66 12.36
CA ASN A 162 -2.64 -6.62 13.45
C ASN A 162 -1.21 -7.17 13.47
N LYS A 163 -0.30 -6.61 12.66
CA LYS A 163 1.14 -6.90 12.70
C LYS A 163 1.94 -5.64 12.37
N MET A 164 3.06 -5.43 13.04
CA MET A 164 3.95 -4.29 12.75
C MET A 164 5.42 -4.72 12.68
N ARG A 165 6.09 -4.37 11.57
CA ARG A 165 7.54 -4.57 11.39
C ARG A 165 8.32 -3.47 12.11
N MET A 166 9.21 -3.88 13.02
CA MET A 166 9.99 -2.96 13.85
C MET A 166 11.42 -3.47 14.11
N CYS A 167 12.41 -2.59 14.00
CA CYS A 167 13.82 -2.88 14.21
C CYS A 167 14.16 -2.83 15.70
N VAL A 168 14.89 -3.85 16.17
CA VAL A 168 15.53 -3.80 17.49
C VAL A 168 16.53 -2.65 17.51
N PHE A 169 17.50 -2.64 16.59
CA PHE A 169 18.47 -1.55 16.52
C PHE A 169 17.87 -0.28 15.90
N PRO A 170 18.40 0.91 16.26
CA PRO A 170 17.97 2.16 15.65
C PRO A 170 18.31 2.20 14.16
N LYS A 171 17.52 2.95 13.38
CA LYS A 171 17.63 3.06 11.92
C LYS A 171 18.25 4.39 11.50
N ALA A 172 19.37 4.37 10.81
CA ALA A 172 19.91 5.53 10.11
C ALA A 172 19.58 5.43 8.61
N TYR A 173 18.79 6.36 8.10
CA TYR A 173 18.42 6.39 6.67
C TYR A 173 17.97 7.78 6.24
N SER A 174 17.76 7.99 4.92
CA SER A 174 17.04 9.18 4.45
C SER A 174 15.71 9.32 5.19
N TYR A 175 15.40 10.54 5.64
CA TYR A 175 14.22 10.87 6.44
C TYR A 175 14.18 10.25 7.84
N ASN A 176 15.30 9.70 8.33
CA ASN A 176 15.46 9.32 9.74
C ASN A 176 16.89 9.58 10.23
N ASN A 177 17.08 10.74 10.85
CA ASN A 177 18.37 11.19 11.38
C ASN A 177 18.38 11.31 12.91
N ASN A 178 17.24 11.06 13.56
CA ASN A 178 17.05 11.14 15.00
C ASN A 178 18.07 10.24 15.70
N GLU A 179 18.67 10.73 16.79
CA GLU A 179 19.44 9.88 17.70
C GLU A 179 18.47 9.26 18.71
N PRO A 180 18.59 7.96 19.03
CA PRO A 180 17.73 7.31 20.02
C PRO A 180 18.12 7.74 21.44
N ASP A 181 17.14 7.72 22.35
CA ASP A 181 17.36 7.98 23.78
C ASP A 181 18.20 6.88 24.45
N TYR A 182 18.09 5.64 23.94
CA TYR A 182 18.80 4.48 24.46
C TYR A 182 19.48 3.67 23.34
N TYR A 183 20.56 2.99 23.69
CA TYR A 183 21.28 2.05 22.81
C TYR A 183 21.40 0.69 23.49
N ALA A 184 21.46 -0.39 22.70
CA ALA A 184 21.42 -1.76 23.20
C ALA A 184 22.62 -2.20 24.05
N TYR A 185 23.75 -1.50 23.94
CA TYR A 185 25.02 -1.83 24.60
C TYR A 185 25.54 -0.67 25.43
N GLU A 186 26.37 -0.98 26.43
CA GLU A 186 27.18 0.01 27.13
C GLU A 186 28.31 0.52 26.20
N GLY A 187 28.73 1.77 26.40
CA GLY A 187 29.74 2.45 25.59
C GLY A 187 29.24 3.77 25.01
N LYS A 188 30.08 4.46 24.24
CA LYS A 188 29.71 5.72 23.58
C LYS A 188 29.34 5.47 22.10
N PRO A 189 28.24 6.06 21.61
CA PRO A 189 27.86 5.97 20.21
C PRO A 189 29.01 6.32 19.26
N LYS A 190 29.24 5.47 18.25
CA LYS A 190 30.26 5.65 17.18
C LYS A 190 31.72 5.57 17.64
N LYS A 191 32.01 5.11 18.87
CA LYS A 191 33.38 5.02 19.39
C LYS A 191 33.75 3.62 19.89
N ASP A 192 33.14 3.17 20.98
CA ASP A 192 33.67 2.09 21.82
C ASP A 192 32.58 1.23 22.47
N TRP A 193 31.67 0.67 21.66
CA TRP A 193 30.69 -0.30 22.18
C TRP A 193 31.37 -1.50 22.84
N ASP A 194 30.95 -1.82 24.07
CA ASP A 194 31.23 -3.12 24.65
C ASP A 194 30.12 -4.09 24.23
N PHE A 195 30.34 -4.83 23.14
CA PHE A 195 29.38 -5.83 22.64
C PHE A 195 29.19 -7.03 23.59
N LYS A 196 29.90 -7.08 24.72
CA LYS A 196 29.70 -8.04 25.80
C LYS A 196 28.94 -7.45 26.99
N ARG A 197 28.49 -6.19 26.94
CA ARG A 197 27.68 -5.54 27.98
C ARG A 197 26.47 -4.86 27.38
N PHE A 198 25.28 -5.40 27.67
CA PHE A 198 24.03 -4.78 27.24
C PHE A 198 23.66 -3.63 28.18
N ASN A 199 22.91 -2.65 27.67
CA ASN A 199 22.33 -1.58 28.48
C ASN A 199 20.88 -1.94 28.86
N PRO A 200 20.56 -2.30 30.11
CA PRO A 200 19.22 -2.74 30.50
C PRO A 200 18.11 -1.71 30.21
N ALA A 201 18.40 -0.40 30.29
CA ALA A 201 17.40 0.64 30.06
C ALA A 201 16.82 0.61 28.64
N PHE A 202 17.67 0.35 27.64
CA PHE A 202 17.21 0.14 26.26
C PHE A 202 16.23 -1.03 26.18
N TRP A 203 16.57 -2.14 26.84
CA TRP A 203 15.77 -3.36 26.78
C TRP A 203 14.45 -3.23 27.53
N HIS A 204 14.43 -2.54 28.67
CA HIS A 204 13.19 -2.20 29.39
C HIS A 204 12.27 -1.35 28.52
N HIS A 205 12.82 -0.35 27.82
CA HIS A 205 12.05 0.50 26.90
C HIS A 205 11.50 -0.29 25.71
N PHE A 206 12.34 -1.09 25.05
CA PHE A 206 11.92 -1.89 23.91
C PHE A 206 10.84 -2.92 24.29
N GLU A 207 10.99 -3.59 25.44
CA GLU A 207 9.99 -4.52 25.99
C GLU A 207 8.65 -3.85 26.31
N LYS A 208 8.68 -2.63 26.86
CA LYS A 208 7.48 -1.82 27.08
C LYS A 208 6.71 -1.66 25.77
N ARG A 209 7.40 -1.40 24.66
CA ARG A 209 6.78 -1.26 23.34
C ARG A 209 6.23 -2.56 22.77
N VAL A 210 6.97 -3.67 22.89
CA VAL A 210 6.47 -5.00 22.50
C VAL A 210 5.21 -5.38 23.28
N ARG A 211 5.18 -5.09 24.58
CA ARG A 211 4.01 -5.33 25.46
C ARG A 211 2.81 -4.48 25.05
N GLN A 212 3.01 -3.21 24.75
CA GLN A 212 1.91 -2.32 24.33
C GLN A 212 1.27 -2.79 23.01
N LEU A 213 2.06 -3.29 22.06
CA LEU A 213 1.51 -3.91 20.85
C LEU A 213 0.70 -5.17 21.15
N ARG A 214 1.21 -6.04 22.05
CA ARG A 214 0.51 -7.25 22.50
C ARG A 214 -0.87 -6.91 23.06
N ASP A 215 -0.92 -5.91 23.94
CA ASP A 215 -2.14 -5.50 24.63
C ASP A 215 -3.17 -4.88 23.66
N MET A 216 -2.73 -4.47 22.45
CA MET A 216 -3.58 -4.01 21.36
C MET A 216 -3.94 -5.12 20.34
N GLY A 217 -3.50 -6.36 20.56
CA GLY A 217 -3.70 -7.46 19.59
C GLY A 217 -2.85 -7.32 18.32
N ILE A 218 -1.70 -6.64 18.42
CA ILE A 218 -0.76 -6.43 17.31
C ILE A 218 0.49 -7.32 17.51
N GLU A 219 0.77 -8.13 16.51
CA GLU A 219 1.99 -8.93 16.40
C GLU A 219 3.20 -8.01 16.19
N ALA A 220 4.20 -8.11 17.06
CA ALA A 220 5.48 -7.44 16.94
C ALA A 220 6.41 -8.28 16.05
N ASP A 221 6.56 -7.88 14.80
CA ASP A 221 7.48 -8.50 13.85
C ASP A 221 8.88 -7.90 14.01
N ILE A 222 9.66 -8.56 14.86
CA ILE A 222 10.95 -8.09 15.37
C ILE A 222 12.03 -8.31 14.32
N ILE A 223 12.45 -7.21 13.68
CA ILE A 223 13.60 -7.16 12.80
C ILE A 223 14.87 -7.17 13.66
N ILE A 224 15.55 -8.32 13.66
CA ILE A 224 16.72 -8.59 14.48
C ILE A 224 17.94 -7.82 13.98
N PHE A 225 18.20 -7.85 12.67
CA PHE A 225 19.32 -7.16 12.02
C PHE A 225 18.86 -6.35 10.79
N HIS A 226 19.59 -5.31 10.42
CA HIS A 226 19.30 -4.52 9.20
C HIS A 226 20.51 -3.70 8.74
N PRO A 227 20.57 -3.28 7.46
CA PRO A 227 21.70 -2.52 6.92
C PRO A 227 21.70 -1.02 7.29
N TYR A 228 20.59 -0.51 7.83
CA TYR A 228 20.35 0.92 8.09
C TYR A 228 21.05 1.43 9.35
N ASP A 229 22.38 1.45 9.34
CA ASP A 229 23.16 1.67 10.55
C ASP A 229 24.35 2.59 10.31
N ARG A 230 24.55 3.50 11.28
CA ARG A 230 25.71 4.40 11.41
C ARG A 230 26.42 4.27 12.76
N TRP A 231 25.94 3.40 13.65
CA TRP A 231 26.44 3.24 15.02
C TRP A 231 27.35 2.01 15.17
N GLY A 232 27.30 1.04 14.26
CA GLY A 232 28.19 -0.13 14.25
C GLY A 232 27.51 -1.47 14.53
N PHE A 233 26.20 -1.48 14.77
CA PHE A 233 25.41 -2.70 15.04
C PHE A 233 25.32 -3.64 13.82
N LYS A 234 25.53 -3.14 12.59
CA LYS A 234 25.65 -4.00 11.40
C LYS A 234 27.02 -4.68 11.25
N SER A 235 27.97 -4.38 12.13
CA SER A 235 29.36 -4.83 12.05
C SER A 235 29.87 -5.40 13.39
N MET A 236 28.98 -5.92 14.24
CA MET A 236 29.37 -6.47 15.56
C MET A 236 30.27 -7.71 15.45
N GLY A 237 30.21 -8.43 14.33
CA GLY A 237 30.90 -9.70 14.12
C GLY A 237 30.07 -10.90 14.55
N HIS A 238 30.38 -12.06 13.97
CA HIS A 238 29.58 -13.29 14.09
C HIS A 238 29.36 -13.74 15.55
N GLU A 239 30.42 -13.83 16.35
CA GLU A 239 30.33 -14.24 17.76
C GLU A 239 29.47 -13.29 18.62
N ASN A 240 29.54 -11.99 18.33
CA ASN A 240 28.72 -10.99 19.03
C ASN A 240 27.26 -11.06 18.59
N ASN A 241 26.99 -11.38 17.31
CA ASN A 241 25.63 -11.64 16.84
C ASN A 241 25.01 -12.86 17.53
N LEU A 242 25.75 -13.97 17.66
CA LEU A 242 25.29 -15.16 18.38
C LEU A 242 25.01 -14.86 19.87
N PHE A 243 25.91 -14.10 20.51
CA PHE A 243 25.74 -13.66 21.89
C PHE A 243 24.48 -12.79 22.07
N TYR A 244 24.29 -11.81 21.19
CA TYR A 244 23.11 -10.97 21.12
C TYR A 244 21.81 -11.75 20.95
N LEU A 245 21.76 -12.72 20.03
CA LEU A 245 20.57 -13.54 19.80
C LEU A 245 20.13 -14.29 21.06
N ARG A 246 21.08 -14.82 21.83
CA ARG A 246 20.78 -15.51 23.10
C ARG A 246 20.12 -14.58 24.10
N TYR A 247 20.63 -13.36 24.22
CA TYR A 247 20.08 -12.35 25.11
C TYR A 247 18.72 -11.86 24.64
N LEU A 248 18.56 -11.54 23.35
CA LEU A 248 17.30 -11.13 22.72
C LEU A 248 16.18 -12.15 22.97
N VAL A 249 16.44 -13.44 22.71
CA VAL A 249 15.43 -14.50 22.87
C VAL A 249 15.11 -14.74 24.35
N ALA A 250 16.11 -14.73 25.25
CA ALA A 250 15.85 -14.88 26.68
C ALA A 250 14.91 -13.78 27.23
N ARG A 251 15.01 -12.57 26.67
CA ARG A 251 14.20 -11.42 27.06
C ARG A 251 12.82 -11.40 26.42
N LEU A 252 12.74 -11.60 25.11
CA LEU A 252 11.52 -11.40 24.33
C LEU A 252 10.76 -12.69 24.01
N GLY A 253 11.38 -13.86 24.15
CA GLY A 253 10.76 -15.13 23.76
C GLY A 253 9.46 -15.44 24.51
N ALA A 254 9.26 -14.96 25.74
CA ALA A 254 8.00 -15.20 26.46
C ALA A 254 6.82 -14.32 25.99
N TYR A 255 7.03 -13.34 25.10
CA TYR A 255 5.95 -12.49 24.60
C TYR A 255 5.24 -13.18 23.43
N ARG A 256 3.98 -13.57 23.65
CA ARG A 256 3.17 -14.33 22.67
C ARG A 256 3.00 -13.68 21.30
N ASN A 257 3.12 -12.35 21.21
CA ASN A 257 2.92 -11.60 19.97
C ASN A 257 4.23 -11.39 19.18
N VAL A 258 5.33 -12.06 19.53
CA VAL A 258 6.62 -11.89 18.86
C VAL A 258 6.73 -12.76 17.63
N TRP A 259 7.14 -12.16 16.50
CA TRP A 259 7.65 -12.86 15.33
C TRP A 259 9.11 -12.49 15.12
N TRP A 260 9.92 -13.43 14.67
CA TRP A 260 11.34 -13.21 14.40
C TRP A 260 11.58 -12.97 12.92
N SER A 261 11.83 -11.71 12.54
CA SER A 261 12.36 -11.36 11.22
C SER A 261 13.88 -11.21 11.32
N PHE A 262 14.63 -12.20 10.85
CA PHE A 262 16.09 -12.26 11.03
C PHE A 262 16.83 -11.07 10.47
N ALA A 263 16.34 -10.54 9.35
CA ALA A 263 16.78 -9.26 8.89
C ALA A 263 15.70 -8.56 8.09
N ASN A 264 15.86 -7.24 7.96
CA ASN A 264 15.31 -6.49 6.86
C ASN A 264 16.41 -6.28 5.81
N GLU A 265 16.14 -6.63 4.56
CA GLU A 265 17.09 -6.51 3.44
C GLU A 265 18.43 -7.24 3.73
N TYR A 266 18.36 -8.52 4.10
CA TYR A 266 19.49 -9.32 4.60
C TYR A 266 20.71 -9.31 3.65
N ASP A 267 20.45 -9.30 2.35
CA ASP A 267 21.44 -9.36 1.28
C ASP A 267 22.26 -8.06 1.16
N LEU A 268 21.80 -6.95 1.75
CA LEU A 268 22.57 -5.70 1.80
C LEU A 268 23.65 -5.70 2.90
N LEU A 269 23.53 -6.58 3.90
CA LEU A 269 24.55 -6.74 4.95
C LEU A 269 25.79 -7.48 4.44
N LYS A 270 25.67 -8.23 3.33
CA LYS A 270 26.74 -9.01 2.70
C LYS A 270 27.44 -10.01 3.64
N TRP A 271 26.74 -10.47 4.67
CA TRP A 271 27.22 -11.55 5.53
C TRP A 271 27.10 -12.91 4.81
N PRO A 272 27.95 -13.89 5.15
CA PRO A 272 27.85 -15.25 4.62
C PRO A 272 26.47 -15.88 4.87
N MET A 273 26.00 -16.70 3.93
CA MET A 273 24.66 -17.31 4.00
C MET A 273 24.54 -18.30 5.16
N GLU A 274 25.61 -19.03 5.43
CA GLU A 274 25.78 -19.96 6.53
C GLU A 274 25.58 -19.30 7.89
N HIS A 275 25.96 -18.03 8.04
CA HIS A 275 25.70 -17.29 9.28
C HIS A 275 24.20 -17.07 9.49
N TRP A 276 23.44 -16.75 8.43
CA TRP A 276 21.98 -16.63 8.53
C TRP A 276 21.32 -17.96 8.91
N ASP A 277 21.77 -19.06 8.32
CA ASP A 277 21.31 -20.40 8.68
C ASP A 277 21.58 -20.72 10.15
N GLU A 278 22.78 -20.41 10.63
CA GLU A 278 23.17 -20.63 12.01
C GLU A 278 22.36 -19.80 12.99
N TYR A 279 22.17 -18.50 12.71
CA TYR A 279 21.34 -17.63 13.53
C TYR A 279 19.90 -18.16 13.65
N MET A 280 19.31 -18.59 12.53
CA MET A 280 17.96 -19.15 12.51
C MET A 280 17.84 -20.47 13.27
N LYS A 281 18.80 -21.37 13.11
CA LYS A 281 18.88 -22.62 13.88
C LYS A 281 19.04 -22.35 15.36
N LEU A 282 19.91 -21.41 15.74
CA LEU A 282 20.12 -21.03 17.12
C LEU A 282 18.81 -20.59 17.75
N VAL A 283 18.11 -19.60 17.18
CA VAL A 283 16.83 -19.12 17.72
C VAL A 283 15.79 -20.23 17.77
N GLN A 284 15.70 -21.08 16.74
CA GLN A 284 14.80 -22.25 16.78
C GLN A 284 15.10 -23.16 17.98
N GLN A 285 16.37 -23.35 18.34
CA GLN A 285 16.78 -24.17 19.49
C GLN A 285 16.50 -23.50 20.84
N ILE A 286 16.69 -22.18 20.94
CA ILE A 286 16.63 -21.46 22.22
C ILE A 286 15.30 -20.75 22.49
N ASP A 287 14.41 -20.65 21.51
CA ASP A 287 13.02 -20.20 21.67
C ASP A 287 12.11 -21.41 21.95
N PRO A 288 11.83 -21.74 23.23
CA PRO A 288 11.10 -22.95 23.59
C PRO A 288 9.61 -22.89 23.19
N TYR A 289 9.16 -21.75 22.67
CA TYR A 289 7.78 -21.51 22.25
C TYR A 289 7.63 -21.53 20.72
N ASN A 290 8.72 -21.68 19.97
CA ASN A 290 8.73 -21.86 18.51
C ASN A 290 7.95 -20.76 17.75
N HIS A 291 8.17 -19.47 18.07
CA HIS A 291 7.52 -18.35 17.38
C HIS A 291 7.77 -18.37 15.86
N LEU A 292 6.92 -17.67 15.10
CA LEU A 292 7.14 -17.52 13.66
C LEU A 292 8.52 -16.89 13.39
N ARG A 293 9.21 -17.43 12.38
CA ARG A 293 10.56 -17.03 11.93
C ARG A 293 10.58 -16.89 10.41
N GLY A 294 11.06 -15.74 9.93
CA GLY A 294 11.25 -15.39 8.52
C GLY A 294 12.48 -14.52 8.31
N ILE A 295 12.83 -14.22 7.07
CA ILE A 295 13.95 -13.33 6.71
C ILE A 295 13.58 -12.53 5.46
N HIS A 296 13.73 -11.21 5.52
CA HIS A 296 13.30 -10.32 4.45
C HIS A 296 14.45 -9.91 3.53
N ASN A 297 14.23 -10.02 2.23
CA ASN A 297 15.19 -9.70 1.17
C ASN A 297 15.11 -8.25 0.68
N CYS A 298 16.10 -7.79 -0.09
CA CYS A 298 16.03 -6.64 -1.00
C CYS A 298 16.08 -7.12 -2.46
N ARG A 299 17.20 -7.73 -2.85
CA ARG A 299 17.46 -8.21 -4.22
C ARG A 299 17.72 -9.72 -4.26
N GLY A 300 18.48 -10.23 -3.30
CA GLY A 300 18.75 -11.65 -3.13
C GLY A 300 17.50 -12.44 -2.73
N TRP A 301 17.52 -13.76 -2.88
CA TRP A 301 16.43 -14.64 -2.42
C TRP A 301 16.98 -15.65 -1.43
N TYR A 302 16.36 -15.72 -0.25
CA TYR A 302 16.65 -16.75 0.72
C TYR A 302 15.86 -18.02 0.37
N ASP A 303 16.44 -19.19 0.66
CA ASP A 303 15.72 -20.45 0.50
C ASP A 303 14.76 -20.65 1.69
N HIS A 304 13.52 -20.21 1.52
CA HIS A 304 12.48 -20.38 2.53
C HIS A 304 12.00 -21.83 2.70
N SER A 305 12.45 -22.80 1.90
CA SER A 305 12.09 -24.21 2.09
C SER A 305 12.72 -24.80 3.37
N LYS A 306 13.84 -24.22 3.83
CA LYS A 306 14.61 -24.66 5.00
C LYS A 306 13.75 -24.88 6.26
N PRO A 307 13.97 -25.95 7.04
CA PRO A 307 13.05 -26.39 8.09
C PRO A 307 12.95 -25.44 9.30
N TRP A 308 13.93 -24.55 9.51
CA TRP A 308 13.88 -23.53 10.57
C TRP A 308 13.04 -22.30 10.20
N VAL A 309 12.69 -22.13 8.91
CA VAL A 309 11.84 -21.05 8.41
C VAL A 309 10.38 -21.45 8.50
N THR A 310 9.54 -20.59 9.04
CA THR A 310 8.09 -20.86 9.20
C THR A 310 7.25 -20.30 8.04
N HIS A 311 7.65 -19.17 7.47
CA HIS A 311 6.95 -18.48 6.39
C HIS A 311 7.92 -17.71 5.49
N CYS A 312 7.48 -17.38 4.28
CA CYS A 312 8.20 -16.48 3.39
C CYS A 312 7.87 -15.03 3.78
N SER A 313 8.89 -14.22 4.06
CA SER A 313 8.76 -12.77 4.33
C SER A 313 9.52 -12.06 3.21
N ILE A 314 8.83 -11.45 2.24
CA ILE A 314 9.45 -11.04 0.97
C ILE A 314 9.22 -9.57 0.61
N GLN A 315 10.23 -8.98 -0.06
CA GLN A 315 10.14 -7.66 -0.70
C GLN A 315 9.93 -7.82 -2.20
N THR A 316 8.69 -7.63 -2.66
CA THR A 316 8.34 -7.57 -4.08
C THR A 316 6.93 -7.02 -4.25
N SER A 317 6.66 -6.41 -5.40
CA SER A 317 5.30 -6.00 -5.82
C SER A 317 4.78 -6.87 -6.97
N ASN A 318 5.44 -8.00 -7.24
CA ASN A 318 5.00 -8.96 -8.25
C ASN A 318 4.08 -10.02 -7.66
N PHE A 319 2.78 -9.87 -7.87
CA PHE A 319 1.77 -10.80 -7.37
C PHE A 319 1.49 -11.96 -8.33
N THR A 320 1.93 -11.88 -9.59
CA THR A 320 1.75 -12.98 -10.56
C THR A 320 2.52 -14.23 -10.14
N ASP A 321 3.63 -14.05 -9.42
CA ASP A 321 4.51 -15.14 -8.98
C ASP A 321 4.04 -15.77 -7.66
N ALA A 322 2.93 -15.31 -7.08
CA ALA A 322 2.39 -15.84 -5.83
C ALA A 322 2.19 -17.37 -5.90
N LYS A 323 1.68 -17.89 -7.02
CA LYS A 323 1.57 -19.33 -7.26
C LYS A 323 2.93 -20.01 -7.18
N GLN A 324 3.94 -19.46 -7.85
CA GLN A 324 5.29 -20.02 -7.86
C GLN A 324 5.90 -20.04 -6.46
N TYR A 325 5.74 -18.97 -5.67
CA TYR A 325 6.25 -18.94 -4.29
C TYR A 325 5.56 -19.98 -3.41
N ARG A 326 4.22 -20.06 -3.48
CA ARG A 326 3.44 -21.06 -2.73
C ARG A 326 3.82 -22.49 -3.12
N ASP A 327 4.01 -22.75 -4.42
CA ASP A 327 4.39 -24.07 -4.91
C ASP A 327 5.82 -24.46 -4.55
N LYS A 328 6.76 -23.52 -4.64
CA LYS A 328 8.17 -23.75 -4.31
C LYS A 328 8.37 -23.99 -2.82
N TYR A 329 7.78 -23.15 -1.97
CA TYR A 329 8.12 -23.12 -0.55
C TYR A 329 7.15 -23.90 0.33
N LYS A 330 5.91 -24.14 -0.12
CA LYS A 330 4.86 -24.85 0.64
C LYS A 330 4.69 -24.32 2.07
N LYS A 331 4.74 -22.99 2.20
CA LYS A 331 4.63 -22.23 3.45
C LYS A 331 3.79 -20.96 3.22
N PRO A 332 3.26 -20.32 4.28
CA PRO A 332 2.60 -19.03 4.13
C PRO A 332 3.55 -18.01 3.47
N VAL A 333 3.02 -17.19 2.58
CA VAL A 333 3.77 -16.13 1.90
C VAL A 333 3.26 -14.78 2.38
N VAL A 334 4.16 -13.97 2.92
CA VAL A 334 3.90 -12.63 3.41
C VAL A 334 4.71 -11.65 2.57
N TYR A 335 4.01 -10.84 1.76
CA TYR A 335 4.57 -9.70 1.05
C TYR A 335 4.76 -8.55 2.04
N ASP A 336 5.75 -8.69 2.91
CA ASP A 336 6.03 -7.74 3.99
C ASP A 336 6.39 -6.34 3.49
N GLU A 337 6.97 -6.24 2.29
CA GLU A 337 7.18 -4.95 1.61
C GLU A 337 6.80 -5.06 0.12
N CYS A 338 5.72 -4.39 -0.26
CA CYS A 338 5.21 -4.37 -1.64
C CYS A 338 5.22 -2.95 -2.25
N LYS A 339 6.25 -2.16 -1.90
CA LYS A 339 6.31 -0.70 -2.00
C LYS A 339 5.36 -0.03 -0.98
N TYR A 340 5.38 1.30 -0.91
CA TYR A 340 4.64 2.10 0.06
C TYR A 340 3.87 3.25 -0.59
N GLU A 341 2.68 3.50 -0.05
CA GLU A 341 1.85 4.66 -0.39
C GLU A 341 2.60 5.94 0.01
N GLY A 342 2.78 6.91 -0.88
CA GLY A 342 3.47 8.14 -0.52
C GLY A 342 3.97 8.97 -1.69
N ASP A 343 4.87 9.90 -1.41
CA ASP A 343 5.37 10.89 -2.38
C ASP A 343 6.88 11.15 -2.30
N ILE A 344 7.64 10.28 -1.62
CA ILE A 344 9.10 10.35 -1.62
C ILE A 344 9.66 10.03 -3.01
N PRO A 345 10.84 10.54 -3.39
CA PRO A 345 11.38 10.33 -4.74
C PRO A 345 11.78 8.88 -5.03
N GLN A 346 12.00 8.06 -4.00
CA GLN A 346 12.41 6.67 -4.15
C GLN A 346 11.26 5.80 -4.68
N GLY A 347 11.54 4.98 -5.69
CA GLY A 347 10.52 4.16 -6.37
C GLY A 347 9.83 3.09 -5.51
N TRP A 348 10.34 2.86 -4.30
CA TRP A 348 9.73 1.99 -3.30
C TRP A 348 8.69 2.70 -2.41
N GLY A 349 8.65 4.04 -2.36
CA GLY A 349 7.76 4.79 -1.46
C GLY A 349 6.92 5.86 -2.14
N ASN A 350 6.49 5.60 -3.38
CA ASN A 350 5.82 6.60 -4.19
C ASN A 350 4.63 6.08 -4.99
N ILE A 351 4.02 4.98 -4.54
CA ILE A 351 2.78 4.50 -5.15
C ILE A 351 1.59 5.28 -4.58
N SER A 352 0.49 5.32 -5.32
CA SER A 352 -0.75 5.91 -4.82
C SER A 352 -1.44 4.98 -3.83
N ALA A 353 -2.39 5.54 -3.07
CA ALA A 353 -3.25 4.82 -2.16
C ALA A 353 -4.10 3.74 -2.86
N GLU A 354 -4.56 4.03 -4.08
CA GLU A 354 -5.31 3.10 -4.93
C GLU A 354 -4.43 1.91 -5.33
N GLN A 355 -3.17 2.17 -5.69
CA GLN A 355 -2.23 1.10 -6.03
C GLN A 355 -1.86 0.26 -4.80
N MET A 356 -1.72 0.87 -3.61
CA MET A 356 -1.53 0.13 -2.36
C MET A 356 -2.75 -0.75 -2.05
N THR A 357 -3.96 -0.20 -2.19
CA THR A 357 -5.22 -0.96 -2.04
C THR A 357 -5.28 -2.13 -3.01
N ARG A 358 -4.93 -1.91 -4.29
CA ARG A 358 -4.84 -2.97 -5.31
C ARG A 358 -3.84 -4.07 -4.92
N ASN A 359 -2.68 -3.72 -4.39
CA ASN A 359 -1.68 -4.68 -3.92
C ASN A 359 -2.25 -5.63 -2.85
N PHE A 360 -3.00 -5.07 -1.89
CA PHE A 360 -3.67 -5.86 -0.85
C PHE A 360 -4.70 -6.83 -1.44
N TRP A 361 -5.55 -6.38 -2.37
CA TRP A 361 -6.51 -7.26 -3.04
C TRP A 361 -5.84 -8.38 -3.84
N MET A 362 -4.83 -8.06 -4.65
CA MET A 362 -4.12 -9.05 -5.46
C MET A 362 -3.38 -10.08 -4.59
N GLY A 363 -2.61 -9.63 -3.59
CA GLY A 363 -1.86 -10.53 -2.72
C GLY A 363 -2.76 -11.41 -1.86
N SER A 364 -3.83 -10.84 -1.30
CA SER A 364 -4.78 -11.58 -0.44
C SER A 364 -5.54 -12.65 -1.22
N LEU A 365 -6.06 -12.32 -2.40
CA LEU A 365 -6.80 -13.29 -3.22
C LEU A 365 -5.89 -14.29 -3.93
N ALA A 366 -4.58 -14.04 -3.99
CA ALA A 366 -3.58 -15.04 -4.34
C ALA A 366 -3.26 -16.02 -3.20
N GLY A 367 -3.95 -15.93 -2.06
CA GLY A 367 -3.75 -16.80 -0.90
C GLY A 367 -2.48 -16.48 -0.11
N CYS A 368 -2.07 -15.20 -0.10
CA CYS A 368 -0.91 -14.67 0.60
C CYS A 368 -1.34 -13.55 1.57
N TYR A 369 -0.40 -13.05 2.36
CA TYR A 369 -0.59 -11.89 3.26
C TYR A 369 0.20 -10.69 2.76
N VAL A 370 -0.22 -9.47 3.09
CA VAL A 370 0.38 -8.23 2.55
C VAL A 370 0.66 -7.23 3.67
N GLY A 371 1.84 -6.60 3.61
CA GLY A 371 2.26 -5.52 4.49
C GLY A 371 2.07 -4.14 3.84
N HIS A 372 1.52 -3.21 4.62
CA HIS A 372 1.34 -1.80 4.29
C HIS A 372 2.57 -0.98 4.69
N GLY A 373 2.82 0.12 4.00
CA GLY A 373 3.62 1.21 4.55
C GLY A 373 3.30 2.52 3.88
N GLU A 374 3.68 3.60 4.55
CA GLU A 374 3.35 4.97 4.16
C GLU A 374 4.56 5.91 4.28
N THR A 375 4.77 6.73 3.25
CA THR A 375 5.92 7.62 3.08
C THR A 375 5.50 8.98 2.52
N TYR A 376 4.46 9.61 3.08
CA TYR A 376 4.15 11.00 2.77
C TYR A 376 5.15 11.95 3.44
N LYS A 377 5.77 12.83 2.67
CA LYS A 377 6.63 13.89 3.19
C LYS A 377 5.83 14.83 4.08
N HIS A 378 6.48 15.27 5.14
CA HIS A 378 5.93 16.22 6.09
C HIS A 378 6.96 17.33 6.34
N PRO A 379 6.56 18.61 6.52
CA PRO A 379 7.50 19.71 6.72
C PRO A 379 8.45 19.50 7.92
N GLN A 380 7.99 18.78 8.94
CA GLN A 380 8.75 18.39 10.14
C GLN A 380 9.47 17.03 9.99
N ASP A 381 9.64 16.51 8.77
CA ASP A 381 10.31 15.23 8.49
C ASP A 381 9.67 14.02 9.24
N LEU A 382 8.35 14.04 9.40
CA LEU A 382 7.57 12.95 10.02
C LEU A 382 7.09 11.98 8.95
N LEU A 383 7.68 10.76 8.92
CA LEU A 383 7.29 9.70 7.98
C LEU A 383 6.96 8.42 8.75
N TRP A 384 5.73 7.93 8.57
CA TRP A 384 5.22 6.72 9.22
C TRP A 384 6.17 5.53 9.11
N TRP A 385 6.57 5.19 7.87
CA TRP A 385 7.42 4.04 7.56
C TRP A 385 8.67 3.91 8.43
N ALA A 386 9.30 5.02 8.82
CA ALA A 386 10.48 5.02 9.68
C ALA A 386 10.16 5.35 11.13
N LYS A 387 9.43 6.44 11.38
CA LYS A 387 9.32 7.07 12.70
C LYS A 387 8.00 6.78 13.41
N GLY A 388 6.97 6.40 12.67
CA GLY A 388 5.60 6.35 13.18
C GLY A 388 4.96 7.73 13.22
N GLY A 389 4.19 8.00 14.27
CA GLY A 389 3.33 9.18 14.36
C GLY A 389 1.96 8.88 13.78
N VAL A 390 1.53 9.67 12.78
CA VAL A 390 0.16 9.64 12.24
C VAL A 390 0.16 9.18 10.79
N LEU A 391 -0.73 8.25 10.46
CA LEU A 391 -1.05 7.85 9.09
C LEU A 391 -1.81 8.96 8.37
N ARG A 392 -1.42 9.25 7.12
CA ARG A 392 -1.97 10.33 6.29
C ARG A 392 -2.60 9.82 5.00
N GLY A 393 -2.32 8.57 4.66
CA GLY A 393 -2.78 7.90 3.48
C GLY A 393 -4.25 7.54 3.53
N LYS A 394 -4.75 7.13 2.36
CA LYS A 394 -6.14 6.73 2.16
C LYS A 394 -6.32 5.22 2.13
N SER A 395 -5.25 4.44 1.90
CA SER A 395 -5.35 2.98 1.85
C SER A 395 -5.72 2.29 3.17
N PRO A 396 -5.36 2.78 4.38
CA PRO A 396 -5.70 2.07 5.61
C PRO A 396 -7.20 1.76 5.77
N ALA A 397 -8.08 2.73 5.48
CA ALA A 397 -9.53 2.50 5.53
C ALA A 397 -10.00 1.46 4.49
N ARG A 398 -9.39 1.43 3.29
CA ARG A 398 -9.73 0.45 2.23
C ARG A 398 -9.19 -0.94 2.55
N ILE A 399 -8.06 -1.01 3.23
CA ILE A 399 -7.49 -2.27 3.74
C ILE A 399 -8.39 -2.84 4.83
N GLN A 400 -8.92 -2.01 5.75
CA GLN A 400 -9.94 -2.44 6.71
C GLN A 400 -11.16 -3.02 5.99
N PHE A 401 -11.70 -2.28 5.01
CA PHE A 401 -12.86 -2.72 4.23
C PHE A 401 -12.64 -4.08 3.54
N MET A 402 -11.46 -4.30 2.94
CA MET A 402 -11.11 -5.61 2.37
C MET A 402 -11.01 -6.68 3.46
N ARG A 403 -10.37 -6.38 4.59
CA ARG A 403 -10.20 -7.30 5.71
C ARG A 403 -11.56 -7.77 6.24
N ASP A 404 -12.49 -6.85 6.47
CA ASP A 404 -13.86 -7.15 6.93
C ASP A 404 -14.59 -8.10 5.97
N ILE A 405 -14.42 -7.91 4.65
CA ILE A 405 -15.01 -8.79 3.64
C ILE A 405 -14.42 -10.21 3.70
N ILE A 406 -13.10 -10.31 3.83
CA ILE A 406 -12.40 -11.60 3.87
C ILE A 406 -12.69 -12.35 5.18
N GLU A 407 -12.65 -11.67 6.32
CA GLU A 407 -12.90 -12.28 7.64
C GLU A 407 -14.37 -12.70 7.82
N ALA A 408 -15.31 -12.10 7.08
CA ALA A 408 -16.70 -12.54 7.01
C ALA A 408 -16.92 -13.83 6.16
N LEU A 409 -15.89 -14.30 5.44
CA LEU A 409 -15.91 -15.52 4.65
C LEU A 409 -15.19 -16.67 5.39
N PRO A 410 -15.45 -17.95 5.04
CA PRO A 410 -14.70 -19.08 5.57
C PRO A 410 -13.28 -19.17 4.95
N TYR A 411 -12.52 -18.07 4.98
CA TYR A 411 -11.30 -17.88 4.18
C TYR A 411 -10.20 -18.93 4.45
N GLN A 412 -10.12 -19.48 5.67
CA GLN A 412 -9.17 -20.55 5.99
C GLN A 412 -9.46 -21.86 5.22
N GLN A 413 -10.69 -22.05 4.73
CA GLN A 413 -11.11 -23.17 3.90
C GLN A 413 -11.10 -22.82 2.40
N MET A 414 -10.81 -21.57 2.05
CA MET A 414 -10.74 -21.11 0.67
C MET A 414 -9.31 -21.25 0.12
N GLN A 415 -9.19 -21.45 -1.19
CA GLN A 415 -7.92 -21.55 -1.90
C GLN A 415 -7.91 -20.61 -3.11
N PRO A 416 -6.74 -20.07 -3.49
CA PRO A 416 -6.61 -19.32 -4.72
C PRO A 416 -6.80 -20.25 -5.92
N ASP A 417 -7.58 -19.82 -6.92
CA ASP A 417 -7.87 -20.62 -8.11
C ASP A 417 -7.10 -20.09 -9.34
N PHE A 418 -5.79 -20.35 -9.35
CA PHE A 418 -4.89 -19.90 -10.41
C PHE A 418 -5.12 -20.57 -11.77
N GLY A 419 -5.75 -21.76 -11.77
CA GLY A 419 -5.90 -22.57 -12.98
C GLY A 419 -7.15 -22.24 -13.78
N ASN A 420 -8.25 -21.95 -13.10
CA ASN A 420 -9.53 -21.69 -13.78
C ASN A 420 -9.71 -20.21 -14.14
N TYR A 421 -9.00 -19.29 -13.47
CA TYR A 421 -9.22 -17.85 -13.62
C TYR A 421 -7.91 -17.07 -13.85
N PRO A 422 -7.18 -17.30 -14.95
CA PRO A 422 -5.87 -16.68 -15.17
C PRO A 422 -5.92 -15.15 -15.31
N ASP A 423 -7.07 -14.59 -15.68
CA ASP A 423 -7.24 -13.15 -15.93
C ASP A 423 -7.62 -12.34 -14.67
N VAL A 424 -7.89 -13.01 -13.54
CA VAL A 424 -8.36 -12.37 -12.30
C VAL A 424 -7.72 -13.02 -11.07
N TYR A 425 -7.75 -12.32 -9.94
CA TYR A 425 -7.38 -12.92 -8.66
C TYR A 425 -8.65 -13.47 -8.02
N ALA A 426 -8.66 -14.76 -7.65
CA ALA A 426 -9.84 -15.40 -7.09
C ALA A 426 -9.46 -16.30 -5.92
N LEU A 427 -10.12 -16.07 -4.78
CA LEU A 427 -10.10 -16.93 -3.61
C LEU A 427 -11.46 -17.63 -3.52
N ALA A 428 -11.47 -18.97 -3.41
CA ALA A 428 -12.71 -19.74 -3.47
C ALA A 428 -12.74 -20.92 -2.52
N LYS A 429 -13.90 -21.16 -1.90
CA LYS A 429 -14.30 -22.48 -1.42
C LYS A 429 -15.24 -23.02 -2.49
N ARG A 430 -14.68 -23.82 -3.40
CA ARG A 430 -15.35 -24.22 -4.65
C ARG A 430 -16.70 -24.87 -4.33
N GLY A 431 -17.75 -24.35 -4.96
CA GLY A 431 -19.12 -24.75 -4.71
C GLY A 431 -19.81 -24.01 -3.57
N GLU A 432 -19.16 -23.15 -2.79
CA GLU A 432 -19.83 -22.45 -1.68
C GLU A 432 -19.73 -20.94 -1.84
N CYS A 433 -18.52 -20.42 -1.91
CA CYS A 433 -18.28 -18.99 -2.03
C CYS A 433 -17.01 -18.66 -2.81
N TYR A 434 -17.04 -17.52 -3.50
CA TYR A 434 -15.96 -17.00 -4.32
C TYR A 434 -15.81 -15.51 -4.05
N LEU A 435 -14.57 -15.05 -3.96
CA LEU A 435 -14.22 -13.65 -3.95
C LEU A 435 -13.23 -13.41 -5.08
N THR A 436 -13.62 -12.59 -6.05
CA THR A 436 -12.85 -12.36 -7.27
C THR A 436 -12.55 -10.88 -7.43
N TYR A 437 -11.33 -10.53 -7.81
CA TYR A 437 -10.86 -9.16 -8.00
C TYR A 437 -10.36 -8.95 -9.43
N PHE A 438 -10.83 -7.85 -10.03
CA PHE A 438 -10.56 -7.45 -11.40
C PHE A 438 -9.67 -6.21 -11.42
N THR A 439 -8.48 -6.33 -12.02
CA THR A 439 -7.54 -5.21 -12.16
C THR A 439 -7.85 -4.29 -13.33
N ASP A 440 -8.67 -4.74 -14.28
CA ASP A 440 -9.09 -4.00 -15.45
C ASP A 440 -10.60 -4.19 -15.73
N THR A 441 -11.06 -3.78 -16.92
CA THR A 441 -12.47 -3.84 -17.33
C THR A 441 -12.81 -5.01 -18.25
N LYS A 442 -11.88 -5.96 -18.41
CA LYS A 442 -12.10 -7.12 -19.27
C LYS A 442 -13.11 -8.06 -18.64
N GLN A 443 -13.92 -8.66 -19.50
CA GLN A 443 -14.82 -9.72 -19.10
C GLN A 443 -14.02 -10.94 -18.63
N ALA A 444 -14.43 -11.55 -17.52
CA ALA A 444 -13.90 -12.83 -17.07
C ALA A 444 -15.05 -13.84 -16.90
N THR A 445 -14.70 -15.12 -16.98
CA THR A 445 -15.63 -16.24 -16.75
C THR A 445 -15.26 -16.99 -15.48
N ILE A 446 -16.24 -17.24 -14.62
CA ILE A 446 -16.11 -18.01 -13.39
C ILE A 446 -16.97 -19.28 -13.50
N ASP A 447 -16.44 -20.43 -13.10
CA ASP A 447 -17.20 -21.68 -13.06
C ASP A 447 -17.84 -21.88 -11.69
N LEU A 448 -19.17 -21.96 -11.68
CA LEU A 448 -20.02 -22.04 -10.49
C LEU A 448 -20.68 -23.43 -10.41
N PRO A 449 -19.96 -24.47 -9.94
CA PRO A 449 -20.45 -25.84 -9.87
C PRO A 449 -21.66 -25.98 -8.94
N GLY A 450 -22.37 -27.09 -9.09
CA GLY A 450 -23.57 -27.44 -8.31
C GLY A 450 -24.88 -27.08 -9.01
N GLY A 451 -26.01 -27.34 -8.34
CA GLY A 451 -27.35 -27.16 -8.92
C GLY A 451 -28.12 -25.93 -8.44
N ARG A 452 -27.50 -25.04 -7.65
CA ARG A 452 -28.17 -23.85 -7.06
C ARG A 452 -27.49 -22.57 -7.53
N PRO A 453 -28.25 -21.46 -7.66
CA PRO A 453 -27.69 -20.16 -7.98
C PRO A 453 -26.83 -19.60 -6.84
N TYR A 454 -26.13 -18.51 -7.15
CA TYR A 454 -25.29 -17.75 -6.23
C TYR A 454 -25.77 -16.31 -6.14
N LYS A 455 -25.82 -15.76 -4.92
CA LYS A 455 -25.91 -14.32 -4.66
C LYS A 455 -24.68 -13.65 -5.24
N LEU A 456 -24.87 -12.59 -6.03
CA LEU A 456 -23.79 -11.80 -6.60
C LEU A 456 -23.77 -10.42 -5.95
N ASP A 457 -22.70 -10.14 -5.19
CA ASP A 457 -22.40 -8.82 -4.66
C ASP A 457 -21.28 -8.18 -5.50
N GLY A 458 -21.51 -6.97 -6.00
CA GLY A 458 -20.48 -6.13 -6.59
C GLY A 458 -19.83 -5.27 -5.52
N ILE A 459 -18.50 -5.17 -5.55
CA ILE A 459 -17.70 -4.53 -4.50
C ILE A 459 -16.84 -3.44 -5.15
N ASP A 460 -17.21 -2.20 -4.87
CA ASP A 460 -16.36 -1.05 -5.13
C ASP A 460 -15.26 -0.99 -4.07
N THR A 461 -14.04 -1.38 -4.43
CA THR A 461 -12.95 -1.52 -3.47
C THR A 461 -12.38 -0.19 -2.98
N TRP A 462 -12.66 0.91 -3.68
CA TRP A 462 -12.11 2.23 -3.38
C TRP A 462 -13.11 3.13 -2.65
N GLU A 463 -14.36 3.14 -3.10
CA GLU A 463 -15.49 3.81 -2.46
C GLU A 463 -16.02 3.01 -1.27
N MET A 464 -15.54 1.78 -1.08
CA MET A 464 -15.89 0.90 0.05
C MET A 464 -17.39 0.59 0.10
N LYS A 465 -17.98 0.27 -1.07
CA LYS A 465 -19.41 -0.04 -1.21
C LYS A 465 -19.62 -1.48 -1.66
N ILE A 466 -20.59 -2.16 -1.05
CA ILE A 466 -21.06 -3.48 -1.45
C ILE A 466 -22.49 -3.34 -1.98
N LEU A 467 -22.73 -3.84 -3.19
CA LEU A 467 -23.98 -3.70 -3.92
C LEU A 467 -24.55 -5.10 -4.26
N PRO A 468 -25.79 -5.45 -3.87
CA PRO A 468 -26.40 -6.73 -4.22
C PRO A 468 -26.87 -6.76 -5.68
N ILE A 469 -25.92 -6.80 -6.62
CA ILE A 469 -26.16 -6.59 -8.07
C ILE A 469 -26.90 -7.74 -8.79
N GLY A 470 -27.27 -8.80 -8.06
CA GLY A 470 -28.21 -9.81 -8.54
C GLY A 470 -27.84 -11.23 -8.12
N SER A 471 -28.08 -12.17 -9.04
CA SER A 471 -27.81 -13.59 -8.87
C SER A 471 -27.14 -14.17 -10.11
N ALA A 472 -26.26 -15.14 -9.92
CA ALA A 472 -25.64 -15.94 -10.98
C ALA A 472 -26.20 -17.36 -10.96
N GLY A 473 -26.59 -17.90 -12.11
CA GLY A 473 -26.94 -19.31 -12.24
C GLY A 473 -25.73 -20.23 -12.06
N PRO A 474 -25.95 -21.53 -11.80
CA PRO A 474 -24.86 -22.50 -11.82
C PRO A 474 -24.25 -22.64 -13.23
N GLY A 475 -23.00 -23.11 -13.30
CA GLY A 475 -22.24 -23.27 -14.54
C GLY A 475 -21.35 -22.05 -14.84
N LYS A 476 -21.16 -21.75 -16.13
CA LYS A 476 -20.32 -20.64 -16.58
C LYS A 476 -21.00 -19.30 -16.32
N PHE A 477 -20.44 -18.50 -15.43
CA PHE A 477 -20.86 -17.13 -15.16
C PHE A 477 -19.85 -16.14 -15.75
N THR A 478 -20.31 -15.25 -16.63
CA THR A 478 -19.48 -14.17 -17.19
C THR A 478 -19.77 -12.85 -16.50
N PHE A 479 -18.72 -12.09 -16.17
CA PHE A 479 -18.86 -10.76 -15.59
C PHE A 479 -17.89 -9.78 -16.23
N THR A 480 -18.40 -8.60 -16.56
CA THR A 480 -17.60 -7.46 -17.01
C THR A 480 -17.68 -6.39 -15.92
N PRO A 481 -16.57 -6.09 -15.21
CA PRO A 481 -16.61 -5.11 -14.13
C PRO A 481 -16.83 -3.70 -14.72
N PRO A 482 -17.62 -2.85 -14.04
CA PRO A 482 -17.99 -1.53 -14.55
C PRO A 482 -16.79 -0.55 -14.59
N ARG A 483 -15.70 -0.87 -13.90
CA ARG A 483 -14.45 -0.10 -13.83
C ARG A 483 -13.31 -1.02 -13.37
N LYS A 484 -12.07 -0.53 -13.47
CA LYS A 484 -10.89 -1.17 -12.88
C LYS A 484 -11.00 -1.24 -11.36
N ASP A 485 -10.27 -2.17 -10.75
CA ASP A 485 -10.18 -2.33 -9.29
C ASP A 485 -11.57 -2.54 -8.68
N TYR A 486 -12.25 -3.57 -9.17
CA TYR A 486 -13.57 -3.96 -8.72
C TYR A 486 -13.53 -5.41 -8.26
N ALA A 487 -14.25 -5.75 -7.20
CA ALA A 487 -14.38 -7.12 -6.75
C ALA A 487 -15.83 -7.60 -6.90
N VAL A 488 -16.02 -8.90 -6.94
CA VAL A 488 -17.33 -9.53 -6.76
C VAL A 488 -17.23 -10.63 -5.73
N ARG A 489 -18.28 -10.76 -4.93
CA ARG A 489 -18.48 -11.89 -4.02
C ARG A 489 -19.67 -12.71 -4.48
N LEU A 490 -19.45 -13.99 -4.69
CA LEU A 490 -20.47 -14.97 -5.03
C LEU A 490 -20.68 -15.90 -3.83
N THR A 491 -21.92 -16.03 -3.36
CA THR A 491 -22.27 -16.93 -2.24
C THR A 491 -23.46 -17.78 -2.63
N ARG A 492 -23.35 -19.12 -2.55
CA ARG A 492 -24.45 -20.01 -2.95
C ARG A 492 -25.70 -19.72 -2.11
N TYR A 493 -26.87 -19.67 -2.75
CA TYR A 493 -28.15 -19.60 -2.03
C TYR A 493 -28.37 -20.86 -1.19
N ALA A 494 -28.84 -20.71 0.05
CA ALA A 494 -29.28 -21.82 0.88
C ALA A 494 -30.53 -22.51 0.28
N PRO A 495 -30.81 -23.78 0.58
CA PRO A 495 -32.03 -24.44 0.11
C PRO A 495 -33.27 -23.66 0.59
N GLY A 496 -34.20 -23.35 -0.32
CA GLY A 496 -35.40 -22.57 0.00
C GLY A 496 -35.17 -21.06 0.19
N GLU A 497 -33.93 -20.57 0.12
CA GLU A 497 -33.65 -19.13 0.14
C GLU A 497 -34.23 -18.46 -1.11
N LYS A 498 -34.97 -17.36 -0.93
CA LYS A 498 -35.56 -16.61 -2.04
C LYS A 498 -34.48 -15.91 -2.86
N ILE A 499 -34.62 -15.98 -4.18
CA ILE A 499 -33.69 -15.33 -5.13
C ILE A 499 -33.89 -13.82 -5.10
N ARG A 500 -32.78 -13.07 -5.12
CA ARG A 500 -32.78 -11.61 -5.19
C ARG A 500 -33.56 -11.13 -6.42
N PRO A 501 -34.36 -10.07 -6.29
CA PRO A 501 -35.03 -9.47 -7.44
C PRO A 501 -34.02 -8.89 -8.43
N GLN A 502 -34.35 -8.92 -9.72
CA GLN A 502 -33.54 -8.30 -10.76
C GLN A 502 -33.95 -6.83 -10.91
N ALA A 503 -33.04 -5.91 -10.56
CA ALA A 503 -33.26 -4.49 -10.75
C ALA A 503 -33.01 -4.10 -12.22
N GLU A 504 -33.90 -3.28 -12.77
CA GLU A 504 -33.73 -2.67 -14.09
C GLU A 504 -33.88 -1.15 -13.98
N ALA A 505 -32.84 -0.43 -14.37
CA ALA A 505 -32.79 1.02 -14.40
C ALA A 505 -32.71 1.51 -15.85
N ARG A 506 -33.48 2.55 -16.17
CA ARG A 506 -33.47 3.22 -17.46
C ARG A 506 -33.23 4.71 -17.25
N ALA A 507 -32.59 5.35 -18.23
CA ALA A 507 -32.40 6.79 -18.29
C ALA A 507 -32.65 7.27 -19.72
N ASP A 508 -33.22 8.47 -19.88
CA ASP A 508 -33.42 9.08 -21.20
C ASP A 508 -32.10 9.52 -21.86
N ARG A 509 -31.08 9.79 -21.05
CA ARG A 509 -29.70 10.07 -21.46
C ARG A 509 -28.72 9.67 -20.36
N LEU A 510 -27.49 9.35 -20.75
CA LEU A 510 -26.40 9.00 -19.82
C LEU A 510 -25.27 10.03 -19.85
N GLU A 511 -25.39 11.07 -20.66
CA GLU A 511 -24.33 12.06 -20.82
C GLU A 511 -24.91 13.44 -21.18
N GLY A 512 -24.23 14.52 -20.76
CA GLY A 512 -24.65 15.88 -21.07
C GLY A 512 -23.78 16.96 -20.42
N ILE A 513 -24.10 18.23 -20.73
CA ILE A 513 -23.39 19.40 -20.18
C ILE A 513 -24.00 19.74 -18.82
N ALA A 514 -23.19 19.88 -17.79
CA ALA A 514 -23.60 20.34 -16.47
C ALA A 514 -24.10 21.80 -16.53
N PRO A 515 -25.27 22.14 -15.94
CA PRO A 515 -26.20 21.23 -15.27
C PRO A 515 -26.96 20.33 -16.28
N VAL A 516 -26.87 19.01 -16.12
CA VAL A 516 -27.59 18.04 -16.97
C VAL A 516 -28.75 17.43 -16.19
N THR A 517 -29.96 17.57 -16.73
CA THR A 517 -31.17 16.94 -16.18
C THR A 517 -31.42 15.61 -16.88
N VAL A 518 -31.59 14.55 -16.09
CA VAL A 518 -31.81 13.18 -16.55
C VAL A 518 -33.11 12.65 -15.97
N LYS A 519 -33.93 12.03 -16.82
CA LYS A 519 -35.17 11.34 -16.43
C LYS A 519 -34.87 9.85 -16.31
N PHE A 520 -35.01 9.33 -15.10
CA PHE A 520 -34.83 7.91 -14.83
C PHE A 520 -36.18 7.21 -14.78
N SER A 521 -36.17 5.89 -14.99
CA SER A 521 -37.34 5.05 -14.75
C SER A 521 -36.97 3.61 -14.40
N THR A 522 -37.87 2.91 -13.74
CA THR A 522 -37.79 1.47 -13.49
C THR A 522 -39.15 0.79 -13.71
N PRO A 523 -39.20 -0.41 -14.31
CA PRO A 523 -40.43 -1.18 -14.39
C PRO A 523 -40.84 -1.78 -13.01
N TRP A 524 -39.97 -1.74 -12.00
CA TRP A 524 -40.21 -2.31 -10.68
C TRP A 524 -41.38 -1.65 -9.96
N ARG A 525 -42.39 -2.43 -9.56
CA ARG A 525 -43.64 -1.90 -8.97
C ARG A 525 -43.61 -1.76 -7.45
N GLN A 526 -42.78 -2.55 -6.74
CA GLN A 526 -42.72 -2.55 -5.27
C GLN A 526 -41.83 -1.41 -4.73
N LYS A 527 -41.14 -1.54 -3.60
CA LYS A 527 -40.29 -0.46 -3.07
C LYS A 527 -39.01 -0.30 -3.91
N CYS A 528 -38.59 0.94 -4.19
CA CYS A 528 -37.27 1.22 -4.74
C CYS A 528 -36.63 2.47 -4.13
N LEU A 529 -35.32 2.58 -4.29
CA LEU A 529 -34.50 3.72 -3.91
C LEU A 529 -33.46 3.97 -5.00
N TRP A 530 -33.45 5.18 -5.52
CA TRP A 530 -32.41 5.73 -6.37
C TRP A 530 -31.42 6.49 -5.49
N ASP A 531 -30.13 6.22 -5.66
CA ASP A 531 -29.01 7.05 -5.22
C ASP A 531 -28.32 7.57 -6.48
N PHE A 532 -28.30 8.89 -6.69
CA PHE A 532 -27.75 9.49 -7.91
C PHE A 532 -26.22 9.60 -7.88
N GLY A 533 -25.58 9.31 -6.75
CA GLY A 533 -24.12 9.34 -6.62
C GLY A 533 -23.53 10.74 -6.38
N ASP A 534 -24.37 11.76 -6.25
CA ASP A 534 -23.99 13.13 -5.88
C ASP A 534 -24.57 13.58 -4.52
N GLY A 535 -25.13 12.63 -3.77
CA GLY A 535 -25.84 12.87 -2.51
C GLY A 535 -27.36 12.98 -2.66
N GLY A 536 -27.87 13.13 -3.89
CA GLY A 536 -29.31 13.08 -4.16
C GLY A 536 -29.87 11.66 -4.12
N THR A 537 -31.10 11.52 -3.62
CA THR A 537 -31.82 10.23 -3.62
C THR A 537 -33.29 10.41 -4.01
N SER A 538 -33.96 9.32 -4.42
CA SER A 538 -35.41 9.32 -4.68
C SER A 538 -36.04 7.95 -4.50
N THR A 539 -37.28 7.90 -4.03
CA THR A 539 -38.10 6.67 -3.99
C THR A 539 -39.12 6.59 -5.12
N SER A 540 -39.17 7.60 -6.01
CA SER A 540 -40.07 7.62 -7.17
C SER A 540 -39.69 6.55 -8.20
N LYS A 541 -40.69 6.06 -8.95
CA LYS A 541 -40.50 5.13 -10.06
C LYS A 541 -39.94 5.80 -11.31
N SER A 542 -40.19 7.09 -11.45
CA SER A 542 -39.73 7.90 -12.57
C SER A 542 -39.18 9.24 -12.08
N PRO A 543 -38.05 9.25 -11.33
CA PRO A 543 -37.50 10.50 -10.82
C PRO A 543 -36.82 11.30 -11.92
N VAL A 544 -36.77 12.61 -11.73
CA VAL A 544 -35.98 13.53 -12.54
C VAL A 544 -34.90 14.09 -11.63
N HIS A 545 -33.64 14.04 -12.07
CA HIS A 545 -32.50 14.52 -11.28
C HIS A 545 -31.57 15.38 -12.14
N THR A 546 -30.99 16.42 -11.54
CA THR A 546 -30.10 17.36 -12.21
C THR A 546 -28.70 17.30 -11.61
N PHE A 547 -27.75 16.82 -12.40
CA PHE A 547 -26.33 16.82 -12.03
C PHE A 547 -25.74 18.20 -12.32
N THR A 548 -25.52 18.98 -11.27
CA THR A 548 -25.14 20.39 -11.36
C THR A 548 -23.67 20.60 -11.70
N ASN A 549 -22.80 19.69 -11.28
CA ASN A 549 -21.36 19.78 -11.46
C ASN A 549 -20.86 18.78 -12.52
N PRO A 550 -19.77 19.09 -13.24
CA PRO A 550 -19.09 18.11 -14.07
C PRO A 550 -18.56 16.94 -13.23
N GLY A 551 -18.78 15.71 -13.70
CA GLY A 551 -18.40 14.49 -12.99
C GLY A 551 -18.91 13.23 -13.69
N ILE A 552 -18.40 12.07 -13.28
CA ILE A 552 -18.98 10.77 -13.61
C ILE A 552 -19.69 10.29 -12.34
N TYR A 553 -21.00 10.10 -12.45
CA TYR A 553 -21.88 9.72 -11.34
C TYR A 553 -22.34 8.27 -11.52
N THR A 554 -22.13 7.44 -10.50
CA THR A 554 -22.67 6.07 -10.46
C THR A 554 -24.04 6.10 -9.83
N VAL A 555 -25.08 6.16 -10.68
CA VAL A 555 -26.48 6.09 -10.26
C VAL A 555 -26.83 4.66 -9.90
N THR A 556 -27.30 4.43 -8.68
CA THR A 556 -27.68 3.10 -8.18
C THR A 556 -29.19 3.03 -7.97
N LEU A 557 -29.85 2.07 -8.61
CA LEU A 557 -31.23 1.69 -8.31
C LEU A 557 -31.20 0.46 -7.40
N THR A 558 -31.77 0.59 -6.20
CA THR A 558 -32.04 -0.52 -5.28
C THR A 558 -33.53 -0.82 -5.30
N VAL A 559 -33.90 -2.08 -5.51
CA VAL A 559 -35.28 -2.56 -5.49
C VAL A 559 -35.48 -3.53 -4.33
N THR A 560 -36.65 -3.49 -3.72
CA THR A 560 -37.05 -4.43 -2.66
C THR A 560 -38.38 -5.07 -3.04
N ASP A 561 -38.44 -6.39 -2.94
CA ASP A 561 -39.68 -7.14 -3.19
C ASP A 561 -40.61 -7.15 -1.97
N SER A 562 -41.79 -7.75 -2.11
CA SER A 562 -42.78 -7.84 -1.03
C SER A 562 -42.32 -8.70 0.16
N ALA A 563 -41.29 -9.51 -0.02
CA ALA A 563 -40.70 -10.35 1.02
C ALA A 563 -39.47 -9.72 1.69
N GLY A 564 -39.06 -8.51 1.27
CA GLY A 564 -37.89 -7.81 1.79
C GLY A 564 -36.57 -8.17 1.11
N ALA A 565 -36.56 -9.01 0.08
CA ALA A 565 -35.33 -9.32 -0.66
C ALA A 565 -34.90 -8.11 -1.50
N VAL A 566 -33.59 -7.86 -1.55
CA VAL A 566 -33.01 -6.66 -2.17
C VAL A 566 -32.15 -7.05 -3.38
N GLY A 567 -32.30 -6.29 -4.46
CA GLY A 567 -31.41 -6.33 -5.63
C GLY A 567 -31.10 -4.92 -6.09
N CYS A 568 -29.98 -4.73 -6.80
CA CYS A 568 -29.64 -3.42 -7.35
C CYS A 568 -29.02 -3.49 -8.74
N THR A 569 -29.01 -2.36 -9.42
CA THR A 569 -28.29 -2.16 -10.68
C THR A 569 -27.73 -0.73 -10.73
N THR A 570 -26.75 -0.50 -11.60
CA THR A 570 -26.06 0.79 -11.70
C THR A 570 -26.04 1.33 -13.12
N LEU A 571 -26.14 2.65 -13.28
CA LEU A 571 -25.91 3.39 -14.52
C LEU A 571 -24.81 4.43 -14.27
N ALA A 572 -23.91 4.64 -15.24
CA ALA A 572 -22.93 5.71 -15.20
C ALA A 572 -23.46 6.93 -15.99
N VAL A 573 -23.62 8.07 -15.30
CA VAL A 573 -23.99 9.35 -15.92
C VAL A 573 -22.78 10.27 -15.98
N SER A 574 -22.44 10.76 -17.18
CA SER A 574 -21.34 11.69 -17.40
C SER A 574 -21.86 13.12 -17.58
N ALA A 575 -21.72 13.94 -16.56
CA ALA A 575 -21.92 15.38 -16.68
C ALA A 575 -20.58 16.04 -17.01
N ASP A 576 -20.55 16.91 -18.01
CA ASP A 576 -19.30 17.57 -18.43
C ASP A 576 -19.44 19.09 -18.49
N ARG A 577 -18.32 19.78 -18.44
CA ARG A 577 -18.29 21.25 -18.48
C ARG A 577 -18.65 21.80 -19.86
N SER A 578 -18.92 23.09 -19.97
CA SER A 578 -18.93 23.76 -21.29
C SER A 578 -17.54 23.72 -21.93
N LEU A 579 -17.45 23.53 -23.24
CA LEU A 579 -16.18 23.54 -24.00
C LEU A 579 -15.81 24.93 -24.54
N ASN A 580 -16.48 25.97 -24.08
CA ASN A 580 -16.16 27.34 -24.48
C ASN A 580 -14.72 27.72 -24.05
N GLU A 581 -14.26 27.15 -22.94
CA GLU A 581 -12.93 27.39 -22.37
C GLU A 581 -12.08 26.12 -22.31
N PRO A 582 -10.76 26.22 -22.51
CA PRO A 582 -9.87 25.07 -22.39
C PRO A 582 -9.74 24.61 -20.92
N VAL A 583 -9.38 23.34 -20.71
CA VAL A 583 -8.99 22.80 -19.40
C VAL A 583 -7.68 23.42 -18.97
N VAL A 584 -6.78 23.57 -19.93
CA VAL A 584 -5.45 24.13 -19.72
C VAL A 584 -5.26 25.27 -20.70
N ARG A 585 -4.85 26.41 -20.18
CA ARG A 585 -4.49 27.63 -20.90
C ARG A 585 -3.10 28.03 -20.41
N PHE A 586 -2.11 27.87 -21.27
CA PHE A 586 -0.70 28.03 -20.93
C PHE A 586 0.03 28.95 -21.90
N GLY A 587 0.87 29.84 -21.38
CA GLY A 587 1.67 30.76 -22.16
C GLY A 587 0.86 31.92 -22.71
N PHE A 588 -0.03 32.50 -21.89
CA PHE A 588 -0.83 33.68 -22.23
C PHE A 588 -0.42 34.91 -21.41
N ALA A 589 -0.52 36.10 -22.01
CA ALA A 589 -0.05 37.35 -21.41
C ALA A 589 -0.76 37.67 -20.08
N ASP A 590 -2.07 37.47 -20.03
CA ASP A 590 -2.97 37.64 -18.89
C ASP A 590 -2.92 36.49 -17.86
N GLY A 591 -2.06 35.49 -18.08
CA GLY A 591 -1.76 34.43 -17.12
C GLY A 591 -2.23 33.04 -17.52
N ASP A 592 -1.76 32.05 -16.75
CA ASP A 592 -2.01 30.63 -17.02
C ASP A 592 -3.09 30.05 -16.11
N HIS A 593 -3.85 29.11 -16.65
CA HIS A 593 -4.86 28.35 -15.93
C HIS A 593 -4.76 26.85 -16.26
N PRO A 594 -4.63 25.94 -15.27
CA PRO A 594 -4.30 26.22 -13.87
C PRO A 594 -2.97 26.98 -13.69
N LYS A 595 -2.73 27.54 -12.50
CA LYS A 595 -1.46 28.20 -12.16
C LYS A 595 -0.29 27.26 -12.40
N VAL A 596 0.85 27.83 -12.82
CA VAL A 596 2.06 27.06 -13.12
C VAL A 596 3.16 27.29 -12.09
N SER A 597 4.04 26.30 -11.95
CA SER A 597 5.32 26.46 -11.24
C SER A 597 6.49 26.11 -12.16
N LEU A 598 7.55 26.90 -12.07
CA LEU A 598 8.73 26.83 -12.94
C LEU A 598 9.84 26.04 -12.25
N HIS A 599 10.52 25.18 -13.01
CA HIS A 599 11.52 24.25 -12.46
C HIS A 599 12.72 24.09 -13.40
N GLY A 600 13.84 23.60 -12.85
CA GLY A 600 15.01 23.21 -13.63
C GLY A 600 15.89 24.38 -14.11
N GLY A 601 15.84 25.53 -13.43
CA GLY A 601 16.60 26.74 -13.78
C GLY A 601 15.68 27.94 -14.05
N LYS A 602 16.25 29.08 -14.47
CA LYS A 602 15.47 30.30 -14.78
C LYS A 602 14.76 30.13 -16.13
N VAL A 603 13.52 29.66 -16.09
CA VAL A 603 12.58 29.75 -17.23
C VAL A 603 12.28 31.23 -17.48
N VAL A 604 12.35 31.67 -18.74
CA VAL A 604 12.06 33.07 -19.10
C VAL A 604 10.63 33.16 -19.60
N ARG A 605 9.81 33.97 -18.92
CA ARG A 605 8.48 34.38 -19.41
C ARG A 605 8.65 35.55 -20.39
N LEU A 606 8.06 35.42 -21.56
CA LEU A 606 8.10 36.39 -22.66
C LEU A 606 7.00 37.44 -22.51
N ALA A 607 7.12 38.55 -23.22
CA ALA A 607 6.15 39.65 -23.17
C ALA A 607 4.75 39.26 -23.67
N ASP A 608 4.66 38.32 -24.61
CA ASP A 608 3.40 37.74 -25.09
C ASP A 608 2.82 36.67 -24.15
N GLY A 609 3.44 36.48 -22.98
CA GLY A 609 3.08 35.46 -22.00
C GLY A 609 3.68 34.08 -22.27
N GLY A 610 4.31 33.86 -23.42
CA GLY A 610 4.98 32.62 -23.76
C GLY A 610 6.16 32.31 -22.83
N TYR A 611 6.70 31.10 -22.95
CA TYR A 611 7.84 30.65 -22.15
C TYR A 611 8.98 30.19 -23.04
N ASN A 612 10.20 30.61 -22.70
CA ASN A 612 11.43 30.12 -23.30
C ASN A 612 12.13 29.12 -22.37
N LEU A 613 12.19 27.87 -22.82
CA LEU A 613 12.79 26.75 -22.08
C LEU A 613 14.30 26.63 -22.30
N GLY A 614 14.88 27.40 -23.22
CA GLY A 614 16.29 27.32 -23.60
C GLY A 614 16.62 26.05 -24.39
N SER A 615 17.91 25.89 -24.74
CA SER A 615 18.42 24.74 -25.52
C SER A 615 19.40 23.86 -24.75
N GLY A 616 19.87 24.28 -23.57
CA GLY A 616 20.93 23.62 -22.80
C GLY A 616 20.61 23.48 -21.32
N GLU A 617 21.54 22.85 -20.60
CA GLU A 617 21.44 22.61 -19.16
C GLU A 617 21.59 23.91 -18.33
N PRO A 618 20.98 23.98 -17.13
CA PRO A 618 20.06 23.00 -16.56
C PRO A 618 18.72 23.00 -17.32
N PHE A 619 18.20 21.80 -17.57
CA PHE A 619 17.00 21.63 -18.39
C PHE A 619 15.75 22.10 -17.64
N LYS A 620 14.93 22.89 -18.33
CA LYS A 620 13.82 23.63 -17.75
C LYS A 620 12.47 22.98 -18.05
N TRP A 621 11.55 23.11 -17.09
CA TRP A 621 10.21 22.57 -17.21
C TRP A 621 9.19 23.31 -16.36
N ILE A 622 7.92 23.09 -16.68
CA ILE A 622 6.82 23.83 -16.08
C ILE A 622 5.74 22.85 -15.65
N LYS A 623 5.45 22.82 -14.34
CA LYS A 623 4.34 22.05 -13.78
C LYS A 623 3.07 22.88 -13.90
N VAL A 624 1.98 22.28 -14.37
CA VAL A 624 0.65 22.88 -14.43
C VAL A 624 -0.18 22.37 -13.25
N GLY A 625 -0.65 23.29 -12.41
CA GLY A 625 -1.42 23.00 -11.21
C GLY A 625 -0.60 22.42 -10.05
N ASP A 626 -1.28 22.23 -8.91
CA ASP A 626 -0.68 21.65 -7.71
C ASP A 626 -0.73 20.12 -7.70
N GLY A 627 -1.56 19.51 -8.54
CA GLY A 627 -1.71 18.06 -8.71
C GLY A 627 -2.10 17.68 -10.15
N PRO A 628 -2.53 16.43 -10.38
CA PRO A 628 -3.09 16.01 -11.66
C PRO A 628 -4.29 16.88 -12.07
N VAL A 629 -4.38 17.19 -13.38
CA VAL A 629 -5.49 17.96 -13.94
C VAL A 629 -6.68 17.02 -14.16
N LYS A 630 -7.58 16.95 -13.17
CA LYS A 630 -8.67 15.95 -13.11
C LYS A 630 -9.58 15.95 -14.33
N GLU A 631 -9.76 17.09 -14.97
CA GLU A 631 -10.58 17.25 -16.16
C GLU A 631 -10.00 16.52 -17.39
N LEU A 632 -8.70 16.20 -17.38
CA LEU A 632 -8.09 15.35 -18.41
C LEU A 632 -8.34 13.86 -18.14
N GLU A 633 -8.65 13.47 -16.90
CA GLU A 633 -8.88 12.08 -16.55
C GLU A 633 -10.25 11.59 -17.04
N GLY A 634 -10.24 10.48 -17.76
CA GLY A 634 -11.43 9.93 -18.41
C GLY A 634 -11.87 10.72 -19.65
N ALA A 635 -11.09 11.71 -20.12
CA ALA A 635 -11.41 12.41 -21.34
C ALA A 635 -11.49 11.43 -22.51
N ARG A 636 -12.65 11.38 -23.17
CA ARG A 636 -12.91 10.53 -24.34
C ARG A 636 -12.49 11.22 -25.63
N SER A 637 -12.53 12.54 -25.65
CA SER A 637 -12.05 13.33 -26.79
C SER A 637 -11.32 14.56 -26.30
N PHE A 638 -10.30 14.99 -27.03
CA PHE A 638 -9.54 16.20 -26.72
C PHE A 638 -8.88 16.82 -27.95
N THR A 639 -8.54 18.10 -27.81
CA THR A 639 -7.70 18.85 -28.73
C THR A 639 -6.58 19.51 -27.95
N VAL A 640 -5.34 19.25 -28.32
CA VAL A 640 -4.18 20.01 -27.85
C VAL A 640 -3.72 20.88 -28.99
N CYS A 641 -3.65 22.20 -28.78
CA CYS A 641 -3.13 23.13 -29.77
C CYS A 641 -2.23 24.18 -29.13
N GLY A 642 -1.38 24.81 -29.93
CA GLY A 642 -0.51 25.88 -29.45
C GLY A 642 0.56 26.25 -30.45
N TRP A 643 1.44 27.16 -30.04
CA TRP A 643 2.53 27.66 -30.86
C TRP A 643 3.87 27.20 -30.31
N LEU A 644 4.71 26.70 -31.21
CA LEU A 644 6.06 26.23 -30.93
C LEU A 644 7.07 26.97 -31.81
N LYS A 645 8.20 27.37 -31.23
CA LYS A 645 9.38 27.85 -31.97
C LYS A 645 10.59 27.14 -31.44
N ALA A 646 10.95 26.04 -32.11
CA ALA A 646 12.11 25.26 -31.74
C ALA A 646 13.41 26.07 -31.95
N SER A 647 14.33 25.99 -31.01
CA SER A 647 15.70 26.52 -31.16
C SER A 647 16.70 25.44 -31.55
N ASP A 648 16.37 24.17 -31.32
CA ASP A 648 17.20 23.01 -31.62
C ASP A 648 16.31 21.79 -31.91
N MET A 649 16.71 20.97 -32.88
CA MET A 649 16.03 19.73 -33.27
C MET A 649 16.74 18.47 -32.76
N LYS A 650 17.85 18.59 -32.02
CA LYS A 650 18.47 17.46 -31.34
C LYS A 650 17.44 16.83 -30.41
N VAL A 651 17.22 15.54 -30.58
CA VAL A 651 16.27 14.76 -29.76
C VAL A 651 17.00 13.83 -28.82
N GLY A 652 16.45 13.70 -27.62
CA GLY A 652 16.76 12.56 -26.76
C GLY A 652 16.11 11.28 -27.27
N ALA A 653 16.39 10.15 -26.60
CA ALA A 653 15.69 8.89 -26.87
C ALA A 653 14.17 9.13 -26.86
N GLY A 654 13.40 8.58 -27.81
CA GLY A 654 11.93 8.70 -27.82
C GLY A 654 11.33 10.08 -28.11
N GLY A 655 12.14 11.09 -28.44
CA GLY A 655 11.70 12.44 -28.82
C GLY A 655 11.71 13.45 -27.67
N ASN A 656 11.58 14.73 -28.01
CA ASN A 656 11.57 15.84 -27.07
C ASN A 656 10.15 16.19 -26.64
N ARG A 657 9.90 16.26 -25.33
CA ARG A 657 8.56 16.49 -24.77
C ARG A 657 8.13 17.94 -24.83
N ILE A 658 6.91 18.12 -25.36
CA ILE A 658 6.18 19.37 -25.36
C ILE A 658 5.16 19.35 -24.21
N LEU A 659 4.46 18.23 -24.03
CA LEU A 659 3.42 18.04 -23.03
C LEU A 659 3.46 16.61 -22.49
N PHE A 660 3.30 16.44 -21.18
CA PHE A 660 3.38 15.13 -20.53
C PHE A 660 2.48 15.04 -19.30
N THR A 661 1.62 14.01 -19.23
CA THR A 661 0.86 13.62 -18.03
C THR A 661 0.97 12.13 -17.70
N LEU A 662 1.81 11.36 -18.40
CA LEU A 662 1.85 9.91 -18.18
C LEU A 662 2.39 9.55 -16.80
N GLN A 663 1.66 8.71 -16.06
CA GLN A 663 2.21 8.02 -14.90
C GLN A 663 2.83 6.69 -15.37
N ARG A 664 4.17 6.64 -15.44
CA ARG A 664 4.93 5.56 -16.08
C ARG A 664 4.40 5.34 -17.51
N ASN A 665 3.58 4.32 -17.74
CA ASN A 665 3.20 3.82 -19.06
C ASN A 665 1.71 3.55 -19.26
N HIS A 666 0.79 4.00 -18.39
CA HIS A 666 -0.58 3.49 -18.42
C HIS A 666 -1.69 4.55 -18.33
N SER A 667 -1.42 5.80 -17.97
CA SER A 667 -2.48 6.79 -17.77
C SER A 667 -1.99 8.20 -18.04
N GLY A 668 -2.53 8.84 -19.08
CA GLY A 668 -2.22 10.24 -19.45
C GLY A 668 -2.02 10.48 -20.95
N ILE A 669 -1.47 11.64 -21.29
CA ILE A 669 -1.21 12.13 -22.64
C ILE A 669 0.28 12.53 -22.72
N ASP A 670 0.96 12.17 -23.81
CA ASP A 670 2.33 12.60 -24.11
C ASP A 670 2.38 13.15 -25.54
N ILE A 671 3.00 14.31 -25.73
CA ILE A 671 3.25 14.90 -27.05
C ILE A 671 4.72 15.22 -27.16
N VAL A 672 5.35 14.62 -28.16
CA VAL A 672 6.77 14.79 -28.46
C VAL A 672 6.98 15.27 -29.89
N HIS A 673 8.15 15.86 -30.15
CA HIS A 673 8.65 16.02 -31.52
C HIS A 673 9.95 15.23 -31.74
N HIS A 674 10.16 14.85 -33.00
CA HIS A 674 11.32 14.12 -33.48
C HIS A 674 12.32 15.05 -34.18
N SER A 675 13.52 14.53 -34.48
CA SER A 675 14.60 15.29 -35.14
C SER A 675 14.26 15.70 -36.56
N ASP A 676 13.40 14.94 -37.23
CA ASP A 676 12.89 15.24 -38.57
C ASP A 676 11.71 16.23 -38.55
N GLY A 677 11.33 16.77 -37.38
CA GLY A 677 10.26 17.74 -37.24
C GLY A 677 8.85 17.16 -37.22
N ALA A 678 8.68 15.84 -37.27
CA ALA A 678 7.40 15.20 -37.00
C ALA A 678 7.02 15.31 -35.51
N MET A 679 5.72 15.35 -35.22
CA MET A 679 5.15 15.28 -33.87
C MET A 679 4.43 13.95 -33.66
N ARG A 680 4.43 13.44 -32.43
CA ARG A 680 3.77 12.19 -32.05
C ARG A 680 2.89 12.40 -30.84
N LEU A 681 1.73 11.75 -30.84
CA LEU A 681 0.79 11.71 -29.72
C LEU A 681 0.93 10.35 -29.02
N ALA A 682 0.80 10.29 -27.71
CA ALA A 682 0.54 9.04 -27.03
C ALA A 682 -0.55 9.28 -26.00
N VAL A 683 -1.44 8.31 -25.85
CA VAL A 683 -2.45 8.29 -24.79
C VAL A 683 -2.20 7.01 -24.01
N ASN A 684 -2.25 6.99 -22.68
CA ASN A 684 -2.15 5.79 -21.84
C ASN A 684 -0.98 4.82 -22.10
N GLN A 685 0.07 5.24 -22.82
CA GLN A 685 1.22 4.42 -23.17
C GLN A 685 2.39 5.29 -23.60
N TRP A 686 3.60 4.73 -23.60
CA TRP A 686 4.81 5.44 -23.99
C TRP A 686 4.88 5.70 -25.51
N PRO A 687 5.39 6.88 -25.93
CA PRO A 687 5.45 7.26 -27.35
C PRO A 687 6.40 6.39 -28.18
N ASP A 688 7.39 5.75 -27.58
CA ASP A 688 8.46 5.02 -28.27
C ASP A 688 7.94 3.86 -29.16
N ARG A 689 6.76 3.30 -28.86
CA ARG A 689 6.16 2.16 -29.60
C ARG A 689 4.90 2.51 -30.40
N ILE A 690 4.58 3.79 -30.55
CA ILE A 690 3.33 4.25 -31.19
C ILE A 690 3.66 4.87 -32.55
N ARG A 691 2.74 4.73 -33.51
CA ARG A 691 2.84 5.33 -34.85
C ARG A 691 1.57 6.12 -35.18
N ASN A 692 1.42 7.30 -34.58
CA ASN A 692 0.31 8.23 -34.83
C ASN A 692 0.86 9.64 -35.10
N ASP A 693 1.92 9.67 -35.89
CA ASP A 693 2.77 10.83 -36.10
C ASP A 693 2.15 11.78 -37.12
N SER A 694 2.53 13.05 -37.06
CA SER A 694 2.37 13.99 -38.18
C SER A 694 3.30 13.63 -39.35
N SER A 695 3.17 14.35 -40.45
CA SER A 695 4.20 14.35 -41.49
C SER A 695 5.51 14.95 -40.97
N LYS A 696 6.63 14.63 -41.62
CA LYS A 696 7.96 15.20 -41.33
C LYS A 696 8.02 16.70 -41.66
N GLY A 697 8.96 17.41 -41.04
CA GLY A 697 9.29 18.81 -41.36
C GLY A 697 8.30 19.85 -40.81
N LYS A 698 7.40 19.47 -39.90
CA LYS A 698 6.38 20.39 -39.37
C LYS A 698 6.94 21.35 -38.34
N VAL A 699 7.67 20.84 -37.34
CA VAL A 699 8.45 21.67 -36.41
C VAL A 699 9.75 22.08 -37.08
N ARG A 700 10.08 23.39 -37.07
CA ARG A 700 11.25 23.96 -37.75
C ARG A 700 12.00 24.91 -36.82
N ILE A 701 13.34 24.89 -36.89
CA ILE A 701 14.19 25.80 -36.10
C ILE A 701 13.88 27.25 -36.45
N GLY A 702 13.71 28.09 -35.43
CA GLY A 702 13.58 29.53 -35.58
C GLY A 702 12.27 30.01 -36.18
N LYS A 703 11.32 29.13 -36.52
CA LYS A 703 10.00 29.48 -37.07
C LYS A 703 8.89 29.17 -36.09
N TRP A 704 7.97 30.12 -35.90
CA TRP A 704 6.75 29.86 -35.17
C TRP A 704 5.84 28.94 -35.98
N VAL A 705 5.46 27.82 -35.38
CA VAL A 705 4.57 26.82 -35.95
C VAL A 705 3.37 26.70 -35.02
N PHE A 706 2.17 26.87 -35.57
CA PHE A 706 0.96 26.49 -34.89
C PHE A 706 0.69 25.01 -35.16
N PHE A 707 0.45 24.25 -34.10
CA PHE A 707 0.00 22.86 -34.21
C PHE A 707 -1.34 22.69 -33.51
N ALA A 708 -2.13 21.75 -34.00
CA ALA A 708 -3.23 21.16 -33.24
C ALA A 708 -3.27 19.65 -33.50
N VAL A 709 -3.57 18.87 -32.46
CA VAL A 709 -3.89 17.46 -32.57
C VAL A 709 -5.22 17.20 -31.90
N THR A 710 -6.14 16.56 -32.63
CA THR A 710 -7.41 16.09 -32.08
C THR A 710 -7.35 14.59 -31.85
N TYR A 711 -8.04 14.12 -30.82
CA TYR A 711 -8.23 12.71 -30.51
C TYR A 711 -9.68 12.44 -30.10
N ASP A 712 -10.27 11.33 -30.57
CA ASP A 712 -11.64 10.91 -30.23
C ASP A 712 -11.76 9.40 -30.05
N ALA A 713 -11.71 8.93 -28.81
CA ALA A 713 -11.80 7.51 -28.45
C ALA A 713 -13.11 6.83 -28.89
N ALA A 714 -14.15 7.61 -29.22
CA ALA A 714 -15.41 7.05 -29.72
C ALA A 714 -15.34 6.58 -31.18
N LYS A 715 -14.33 7.04 -31.93
CA LYS A 715 -14.12 6.65 -33.33
C LYS A 715 -13.16 5.47 -33.43
N GLN A 716 -13.57 4.42 -34.14
CA GLN A 716 -12.74 3.24 -34.39
C GLN A 716 -11.66 3.46 -35.46
N LYS A 717 -11.87 4.41 -36.38
CA LYS A 717 -10.92 4.81 -37.42
C LYS A 717 -10.80 6.33 -37.44
N ASP A 718 -9.68 6.81 -37.95
CA ASP A 718 -9.45 8.24 -38.20
C ASP A 718 -9.75 9.08 -36.95
N ASN A 719 -9.28 8.59 -35.82
CA ASN A 719 -9.57 9.15 -34.51
C ASN A 719 -8.46 10.06 -33.99
N VAL A 720 -7.39 10.26 -34.76
CA VAL A 720 -6.35 11.26 -34.53
C VAL A 720 -6.18 12.12 -35.78
N HIS A 721 -6.27 13.44 -35.64
CA HIS A 721 -5.99 14.37 -36.74
C HIS A 721 -4.97 15.42 -36.33
N TRP A 722 -3.94 15.59 -37.16
CA TRP A 722 -2.92 16.61 -37.02
C TRP A 722 -3.20 17.79 -37.94
N TYR A 723 -3.07 19.00 -37.40
CA TYR A 723 -3.23 20.25 -38.13
C TYR A 723 -2.02 21.14 -37.89
N PHE A 724 -1.59 21.85 -38.94
CA PHE A 724 -0.47 22.78 -38.84
C PHE A 724 -0.75 24.07 -39.62
N GLY A 725 -0.23 25.17 -39.07
CA GLY A 725 -0.16 26.49 -39.70
C GLY A 725 1.06 27.24 -39.20
N ASP A 726 1.20 28.49 -39.59
CA ASP A 726 2.23 29.40 -39.10
C ASP A 726 1.69 30.83 -39.00
N GLU A 727 2.56 31.81 -38.79
CA GLU A 727 2.15 33.22 -38.65
C GLU A 727 1.54 33.80 -39.94
N ALA A 728 1.83 33.20 -41.10
CA ALA A 728 1.32 33.64 -42.40
C ALA A 728 0.18 32.75 -42.94
N THR A 729 0.08 31.50 -42.49
CA THR A 729 -0.83 30.51 -43.06
C THR A 729 -1.78 29.92 -42.02
N ALA A 730 -3.07 29.90 -42.34
CA ALA A 730 -4.08 29.27 -41.50
C ALA A 730 -3.87 27.75 -41.41
N ALA A 731 -4.23 27.18 -40.26
CA ALA A 731 -4.10 25.76 -40.00
C ALA A 731 -4.83 24.92 -41.07
N LYS A 732 -4.16 23.87 -41.54
CA LYS A 732 -4.68 22.87 -42.47
C LYS A 732 -4.45 21.48 -41.92
N LEU A 733 -5.35 20.55 -42.27
CA LEU A 733 -5.17 19.13 -41.98
C LEU A 733 -3.88 18.65 -42.64
N ASP A 734 -3.04 18.01 -41.85
CA ASP A 734 -1.81 17.36 -42.31
C ASP A 734 -2.02 15.86 -42.47
N ARG A 735 -2.48 15.20 -41.40
CA ARG A 735 -2.56 13.75 -41.38
C ARG A 735 -3.67 13.27 -40.47
N THR A 736 -4.28 12.18 -40.91
CA THR A 736 -5.26 11.42 -40.14
C THR A 736 -4.68 10.05 -39.84
N ASN A 737 -4.84 9.58 -38.60
CA ASN A 737 -4.38 8.27 -38.15
C ASN A 737 -5.50 7.55 -37.40
N SER A 738 -5.50 6.22 -37.49
CA SER A 738 -6.31 5.34 -36.63
C SER A 738 -5.44 4.84 -35.48
N TYR A 739 -5.86 5.09 -34.24
CA TYR A 739 -5.10 4.84 -33.04
C TYR A 739 -5.95 4.09 -32.01
N ASN A 740 -5.62 2.83 -31.78
CA ASN A 740 -6.41 1.91 -30.94
C ASN A 740 -6.16 2.16 -29.45
N ASN A 741 -6.84 3.17 -28.91
CA ASN A 741 -6.80 3.48 -27.49
C ASN A 741 -8.15 3.99 -26.98
N GLY A 742 -8.38 3.83 -25.68
CA GLY A 742 -9.58 4.30 -25.00
C GLY A 742 -9.41 5.69 -24.38
N PRO A 743 -10.39 6.10 -23.55
CA PRO A 743 -10.33 7.37 -22.82
C PRO A 743 -9.03 7.53 -22.05
N ALA A 744 -8.58 8.77 -21.85
CA ALA A 744 -7.42 9.04 -21.01
C ALA A 744 -7.59 8.42 -19.62
N GLY A 745 -6.55 7.74 -19.13
CA GLY A 745 -6.60 6.93 -17.92
C GLY A 745 -6.91 7.74 -16.66
N GLN A 746 -7.52 7.08 -15.68
CA GLN A 746 -7.78 7.62 -14.35
C GLN A 746 -6.53 7.43 -13.47
N GLY A 747 -6.00 8.50 -12.86
CA GLY A 747 -4.72 8.48 -12.14
C GLY A 747 -3.55 8.91 -13.02
N SER A 748 -3.73 9.96 -13.81
CA SER A 748 -2.63 10.56 -14.57
C SER A 748 -1.62 11.26 -13.65
N GLY A 749 -0.37 11.38 -14.10
CA GLY A 749 0.63 12.18 -13.41
C GLY A 749 0.31 13.68 -13.51
N ASN A 750 1.08 14.50 -12.80
CA ASN A 750 1.01 15.96 -12.96
C ASN A 750 1.23 16.33 -14.44
N LEU A 751 0.47 17.29 -14.93
CA LEU A 751 0.72 17.87 -16.24
C LEU A 751 2.00 18.70 -16.20
N VAL A 752 2.89 18.38 -17.12
CA VAL A 752 4.15 19.08 -17.32
C VAL A 752 4.29 19.53 -18.77
N ILE A 753 4.79 20.74 -18.95
CA ILE A 753 5.11 21.34 -20.25
C ILE A 753 6.62 21.49 -20.37
N GLY A 754 7.15 21.07 -21.52
CA GLY A 754 8.58 20.97 -21.77
C GLY A 754 9.20 19.70 -21.18
N ASN A 755 10.32 19.86 -20.47
CA ASN A 755 11.01 18.71 -19.86
C ASN A 755 10.21 18.12 -18.67
N PHE A 756 10.59 16.93 -18.23
CA PHE A 756 10.61 16.41 -16.85
C PHE A 756 10.10 14.98 -16.80
N ASN A 757 10.89 14.12 -16.16
CA ASN A 757 10.49 12.75 -15.92
C ASN A 757 11.06 12.21 -14.60
N LYS A 758 10.30 12.34 -13.51
CA LYS A 758 10.59 11.65 -12.24
C LYS A 758 10.41 10.12 -12.31
N THR A 759 9.78 9.58 -13.37
CA THR A 759 9.46 8.14 -13.49
C THR A 759 10.56 7.29 -14.11
N LEU A 760 11.68 7.88 -14.56
CA LEU A 760 12.83 7.13 -15.10
C LEU A 760 14.13 7.61 -14.46
N GLN A 761 14.52 7.00 -13.32
CA GLN A 761 15.95 6.89 -13.01
C GLN A 761 16.57 6.00 -14.09
N GLY A 762 17.13 6.59 -15.15
CA GLY A 762 17.88 5.86 -16.18
C GLY A 762 17.67 6.29 -17.64
N ALA A 763 16.65 7.08 -17.98
CA ALA A 763 16.35 7.44 -19.38
C ALA A 763 16.84 8.82 -19.82
N GLY A 764 17.75 9.44 -19.06
CA GLY A 764 18.34 10.74 -19.38
C GLY A 764 17.43 11.95 -19.13
N LEU A 765 18.04 13.12 -18.97
CA LEU A 765 17.35 14.42 -18.92
C LEU A 765 17.23 15.08 -20.32
N ASP A 766 17.57 14.34 -21.37
CA ASP A 766 17.78 14.78 -22.75
C ASP A 766 16.49 15.00 -23.56
N ARG A 767 15.33 14.58 -23.05
CA ARG A 767 13.99 14.68 -23.69
C ARG A 767 13.28 16.04 -23.51
N GLN A 768 14.00 17.16 -23.47
CA GLN A 768 13.42 18.50 -23.34
C GLN A 768 13.00 19.09 -24.70
N PHE A 769 11.82 19.71 -24.81
CA PHE A 769 11.55 20.68 -25.89
C PHE A 769 12.46 21.91 -25.78
N ARG A 770 13.27 22.13 -26.80
CA ARG A 770 14.24 23.22 -26.86
C ARG A 770 13.66 24.37 -27.68
N GLY A 771 13.28 25.45 -26.99
CA GLY A 771 12.74 26.63 -27.66
C GLY A 771 11.65 27.34 -26.87
N GLN A 772 10.76 28.00 -27.62
CA GLN A 772 9.68 28.82 -27.08
C GLN A 772 8.32 28.14 -27.30
N ILE A 773 7.46 28.20 -26.29
CA ILE A 773 6.08 27.72 -26.34
C ILE A 773 5.16 28.88 -25.93
N ARG A 774 4.08 29.11 -26.67
CA ARG A 774 3.05 30.08 -26.28
C ARG A 774 1.66 29.58 -26.63
N ARG A 775 0.66 30.11 -25.92
CA ARG A 775 -0.77 29.86 -26.13
C ARG A 775 -1.12 28.37 -26.32
N LEU A 776 -0.52 27.50 -25.52
CA LEU A 776 -0.90 26.09 -25.49
C LEU A 776 -2.24 25.96 -24.79
N GLN A 777 -3.18 25.29 -25.45
CA GLN A 777 -4.52 25.05 -24.96
C GLN A 777 -4.85 23.56 -25.04
N ILE A 778 -5.55 23.06 -24.03
CA ILE A 778 -6.10 21.71 -24.04
C ILE A 778 -7.61 21.80 -23.84
N TYR A 779 -8.37 21.43 -24.86
CA TYR A 779 -9.80 21.19 -24.74
C TYR A 779 -9.99 19.70 -24.53
N ALA A 780 -10.66 19.28 -23.47
CA ALA A 780 -10.94 17.88 -23.21
C ALA A 780 -12.39 17.72 -22.77
N SER A 781 -12.98 16.60 -23.16
CA SER A 781 -14.37 16.26 -22.90
C SER A 781 -14.48 14.79 -22.54
N ARG A 782 -15.31 14.49 -21.54
CA ARG A 782 -15.76 13.14 -21.21
C ARG A 782 -16.92 12.70 -22.09
N LEU A 783 -17.58 13.64 -22.77
CA LEU A 783 -18.55 13.37 -23.82
C LEU A 783 -17.82 13.05 -25.14
N SER A 784 -18.32 12.06 -25.88
CA SER A 784 -17.75 11.61 -27.15
C SER A 784 -17.76 12.70 -28.22
N GLY A 785 -16.72 12.77 -29.07
CA GLY A 785 -16.60 13.71 -30.20
C GLY A 785 -16.49 15.20 -29.87
N ARG A 786 -16.83 15.63 -28.67
CA ARG A 786 -16.99 17.05 -28.34
C ARG A 786 -15.65 17.77 -28.14
N GLY A 787 -14.67 17.09 -27.53
CA GLY A 787 -13.33 17.61 -27.29
C GLY A 787 -12.43 17.62 -28.51
N ALA A 788 -12.79 16.88 -29.57
CA ALA A 788 -12.14 16.93 -30.88
C ALA A 788 -12.69 18.12 -31.68
N LEU A 789 -12.05 19.28 -31.56
CA LEU A 789 -12.55 20.53 -32.12
C LEU A 789 -12.53 20.50 -33.66
N PRO A 790 -13.53 21.10 -34.31
CA PRO A 790 -13.55 21.23 -35.76
C PRO A 790 -12.46 22.21 -36.25
N LEU A 791 -12.07 22.09 -37.52
CA LEU A 791 -10.98 22.87 -38.12
C LEU A 791 -11.25 24.39 -38.07
N GLU A 792 -12.50 24.80 -38.22
CA GLU A 792 -12.92 26.19 -38.12
C GLU A 792 -12.56 26.76 -36.73
N ARG A 793 -12.90 26.02 -35.67
CA ARG A 793 -12.56 26.41 -34.30
C ARG A 793 -11.05 26.41 -34.08
N ILE A 794 -10.33 25.42 -34.60
CA ILE A 794 -8.86 25.39 -34.54
C ILE A 794 -8.24 26.63 -35.19
N ARG A 795 -8.78 27.09 -36.33
CA ARG A 795 -8.32 28.31 -37.01
C ARG A 795 -8.65 29.58 -36.24
N GLU A 796 -9.77 29.63 -35.53
CA GLU A 796 -10.07 30.73 -34.61
C GLU A 796 -9.04 30.79 -33.47
N LEU A 797 -8.74 29.64 -32.85
CA LEU A 797 -7.76 29.54 -31.77
C LEU A 797 -6.35 29.94 -32.23
N GLN A 798 -5.97 29.61 -33.46
CA GLN A 798 -4.71 30.09 -34.05
C GLN A 798 -4.64 31.63 -34.10
N LYS A 799 -5.76 32.30 -34.41
CA LYS A 799 -5.83 33.76 -34.60
C LYS A 799 -5.94 34.55 -33.29
N MET A 800 -6.31 33.91 -32.18
CA MET A 800 -6.43 34.57 -30.88
C MET A 800 -5.08 35.21 -30.50
N LYS A 801 -5.07 36.54 -30.36
CA LYS A 801 -3.93 37.35 -29.91
C LYS A 801 -3.92 37.47 -28.38
#